data_AF-A0A1J4K9L9-F1
#
_entry.id   AF-A0A1J4K9L9-F1
#
_cell.length_a   1.000
_cell.length_b   1.000
_cell.length_c   1.000
_cell.angle_alpha   90.00
_cell.angle_beta   90.00
_cell.angle_gamma   90.00
#
_symmetry.space_group_name_H-M   'P 1'
#
loop_
_entity.id
_entity.type
_entity.pdbx_description
1 polymer ?
#
loop_
_entity_poly.entity_id
_entity_poly.type
_entity_poly.pdbx_seq_one_letter_code
_entity_poly.pdbx_strand_id
1 'polypeptide(L)'
;MYSLLFALSVLQLDPNRTWVGKHLELLYAYRYYGSNNFRIPGIIYAKDESILGLSDIRYHHAGDLPAKIGVVVRRKPKGGVWGSAFLASGTIRDVGDGDVACVMDRKTGVIYLLWSGDKGYQGGARSISTSENPARVYFTRSYDNGVNWDDKVDITHFIYSKLCTECSYERKNNWTALFVSSGAGCQMRDGRLTFACLVRRQSLDDKGASVSNDANFILYTDDFGETWDMTPGSPMLSGANEAKLIELNNGTLMISIRSWSYRRFVYSDDRGKSWYGEYTVTDIKDSWCNGEIRRLSSVIDGFNKNRILHTTTFRGGYGWRSNVSIGISYDEGATFPYTRIIENLDSAYSTIDTTKDGEILVHYEKNGASAYDMVIATLSLEWLTNGADHYERAKLLQWCLSESESDQCPKDTYRFNYKVFDQYVESYHLVYPEEIRYTFVDKFRDFTINLNAEGLHKGTYNNLNERKAVNIIGMSELERDLSFTNFDVAISLKQIMHAGVNVENGMLTIRDVAGLAIYYGANELQFLVAGVKKSFPMPSTAKVVIEVVGDIEIFPLTEEPASAKLLSSGFRLVVRTNAKNVTIKFKGNWEKDQVDLLELDVDNSTTVYVQEGNEDLFPDAIPEPLATATLPPPSASILPAPSTVPPKGPAKILISYAILMLCGGLVVGLFIGFVIVYFAYRRKENTIHPSDNGIIFQSFNDTF
;
A
#
# COMPACT_ATOMS: atom_id res chain seq x y z
N MET A 1 0.70 46.89 -20.56
CA MET A 1 1.82 45.92 -20.50
C MET A 1 1.92 45.17 -19.14
N TYR A 2 0.83 45.08 -18.36
CA TYR A 2 0.84 44.41 -17.03
C TYR A 2 -0.16 43.24 -16.93
N SER A 3 -0.82 42.86 -18.02
CA SER A 3 -1.85 41.81 -18.05
C SER A 3 -1.40 40.53 -18.76
N LEU A 4 -0.15 40.45 -19.22
CA LEU A 4 0.40 39.29 -19.96
C LEU A 4 1.34 38.42 -19.12
N LEU A 5 1.80 38.89 -17.96
CA LEU A 5 2.74 38.16 -17.09
C LEU A 5 2.05 37.20 -16.11
N PHE A 6 0.71 37.22 -16.03
CA PHE A 6 -0.07 36.29 -15.17
C PHE A 6 -0.49 35.00 -15.89
N ALA A 7 -0.16 34.85 -17.18
CA ALA A 7 -0.61 33.72 -18.02
C ALA A 7 0.47 32.62 -18.23
N LEU A 8 1.68 32.81 -17.71
CA LEU A 8 2.84 31.91 -17.92
C LEU A 8 3.39 31.28 -16.62
N SER A 9 2.71 31.47 -15.49
CA SER A 9 2.90 30.69 -14.26
C SER A 9 1.68 29.80 -13.96
N VAL A 10 1.00 29.35 -15.02
CA VAL A 10 0.18 28.14 -14.92
C VAL A 10 1.17 26.99 -14.73
N LEU A 11 1.32 26.52 -13.49
CA LEU A 11 1.90 25.21 -13.23
C LEU A 11 1.26 24.21 -14.19
N GLN A 12 2.03 23.23 -14.67
CA GLN A 12 1.44 22.03 -15.27
C GLN A 12 0.67 21.29 -14.16
N LEU A 13 -0.57 21.73 -13.95
CA LEU A 13 -1.58 20.99 -13.23
C LEU A 13 -1.81 19.73 -14.06
N ASP A 14 -1.46 18.58 -13.48
CA ASP A 14 -1.94 17.29 -13.97
C ASP A 14 -3.47 17.41 -14.16
N PRO A 15 -4.01 17.21 -15.38
CA PRO A 15 -5.43 17.35 -15.64
C PRO A 15 -6.30 16.39 -14.80
N ASN A 16 -5.71 15.39 -14.13
CA ASN A 16 -6.38 14.50 -13.19
C ASN A 16 -6.39 14.99 -11.72
N ARG A 17 -5.59 16.00 -11.33
CA ARG A 17 -5.55 16.53 -9.94
C ARG A 17 -6.23 17.90 -9.82
N THR A 18 -7.56 17.89 -9.78
CA THR A 18 -8.43 19.09 -9.70
C THR A 18 -8.94 19.42 -8.28
N TRP A 19 -8.19 19.13 -7.22
CA TRP A 19 -8.66 19.37 -5.83
C TRP A 19 -7.68 20.13 -4.94
N VAL A 20 -8.10 21.34 -4.54
CA VAL A 20 -7.50 22.07 -3.41
C VAL A 20 -8.06 21.53 -2.08
N GLY A 21 -7.63 20.32 -1.75
CA GLY A 21 -7.05 20.09 -0.41
C GLY A 21 -7.89 19.45 0.70
N LYS A 22 -9.22 19.52 0.67
CA LYS A 22 -10.07 18.87 1.70
C LYS A 22 -11.43 18.44 1.17
N HIS A 23 -11.71 17.14 1.22
CA HIS A 23 -13.03 16.54 1.00
C HIS A 23 -13.59 15.99 2.33
N LEU A 24 -14.92 15.99 2.51
CA LEU A 24 -15.59 15.48 3.71
C LEU A 24 -16.72 14.52 3.33
N GLU A 25 -16.77 13.35 3.98
CA GLU A 25 -17.82 12.35 3.79
C GLU A 25 -18.47 12.00 5.14
N LEU A 26 -19.80 12.10 5.20
CA LEU A 26 -20.58 11.67 6.36
C LEU A 26 -20.72 10.14 6.37
N LEU A 27 -20.21 9.49 7.41
CA LEU A 27 -20.24 8.04 7.56
C LEU A 27 -21.47 7.57 8.36
N TYR A 28 -21.73 8.22 9.49
CA TYR A 28 -22.88 7.96 10.37
C TYR A 28 -23.41 9.24 10.99
N ALA A 29 -24.73 9.33 11.20
CA ALA A 29 -25.40 10.44 11.87
C ALA A 29 -26.54 9.93 12.76
N TYR A 30 -27.15 10.84 13.53
CA TYR A 30 -28.33 10.54 14.35
C TYR A 30 -29.40 9.70 13.61
N ARG A 31 -29.93 8.66 14.28
CA ARG A 31 -30.93 7.70 13.77
C ARG A 31 -30.49 6.77 12.64
N TYR A 32 -29.27 6.87 12.12
CA TYR A 32 -28.76 5.87 11.19
C TYR A 32 -28.78 4.49 11.86
N TYR A 33 -29.28 3.48 11.12
CA TYR A 33 -29.43 2.10 11.60
C TYR A 33 -30.22 1.98 12.94
N GLY A 34 -31.10 2.95 13.24
CA GLY A 34 -31.89 2.99 14.47
C GLY A 34 -31.13 3.43 15.74
N SER A 35 -29.84 3.78 15.62
CA SER A 35 -29.04 4.22 16.77
C SER A 35 -29.24 5.70 17.09
N ASN A 36 -29.25 6.05 18.38
CA ASN A 36 -29.20 7.45 18.79
C ASN A 36 -27.80 8.04 18.64
N ASN A 37 -26.71 7.28 18.77
CA ASN A 37 -25.36 7.84 18.82
C ASN A 37 -24.34 6.99 18.06
N PHE A 38 -23.30 7.65 17.57
CA PHE A 38 -22.09 7.04 17.04
C PHE A 38 -20.89 7.76 17.64
N ARG A 39 -19.83 7.02 17.94
CA ARG A 39 -18.61 7.54 18.57
C ARG A 39 -17.39 6.69 18.16
N ILE A 40 -16.21 7.11 18.61
CA ILE A 40 -14.98 6.31 18.62
C ILE A 40 -14.55 5.83 17.20
N PRO A 41 -13.88 6.69 16.42
CA PRO A 41 -13.54 6.39 15.04
C PRO A 41 -12.35 5.41 14.94
N GLY A 42 -12.50 4.39 14.09
CA GLY A 42 -11.42 3.58 13.50
C GLY A 42 -11.39 3.78 11.98
N ILE A 43 -10.23 3.65 11.34
CA ILE A 43 -10.10 3.70 9.88
C ILE A 43 -8.97 2.77 9.39
N ILE A 44 -9.20 2.10 8.25
CA ILE A 44 -8.20 1.28 7.56
C ILE A 44 -8.28 1.55 6.05
N TYR A 45 -7.13 1.79 5.42
CA TYR A 45 -6.95 1.68 3.97
C TYR A 45 -6.41 0.27 3.66
N ALA A 46 -7.21 -0.54 2.97
CA ALA A 46 -6.95 -1.97 2.80
C ALA A 46 -6.06 -2.28 1.57
N LYS A 47 -5.60 -3.54 1.48
CA LYS A 47 -4.72 -4.04 0.41
C LYS A 47 -5.30 -3.90 -1.00
N ASP A 48 -6.63 -3.91 -1.13
CA ASP A 48 -7.37 -3.68 -2.39
C ASP A 48 -7.75 -2.21 -2.63
N GLU A 49 -7.16 -1.28 -1.88
CA GLU A 49 -7.43 0.16 -1.90
C GLU A 49 -8.86 0.56 -1.49
N SER A 50 -9.60 -0.36 -0.85
CA SER A 50 -10.85 -0.01 -0.16
C SER A 50 -10.60 0.70 1.17
N ILE A 51 -11.55 1.54 1.58
CA ILE A 51 -11.53 2.23 2.87
C ILE A 51 -12.59 1.59 3.78
N LEU A 52 -12.20 1.24 5.00
CA LEU A 52 -13.10 0.85 6.07
C LEU A 52 -13.23 1.99 7.08
N GLY A 53 -14.46 2.40 7.36
CA GLY A 53 -14.79 3.34 8.43
C GLY A 53 -15.49 2.61 9.57
N LEU A 54 -14.88 2.64 10.75
CA LEU A 54 -15.34 1.92 11.95
C LEU A 54 -15.79 2.88 13.04
N SER A 55 -16.83 2.51 13.79
CA SER A 55 -17.31 3.31 14.93
C SER A 55 -17.99 2.43 15.97
N ASP A 56 -18.14 2.95 17.18
CA ASP A 56 -19.18 2.49 18.10
C ASP A 56 -20.55 2.89 17.57
N ILE A 57 -21.51 1.95 17.51
CA ILE A 57 -22.95 2.23 17.35
C ILE A 57 -23.64 2.14 18.71
N ARG A 58 -24.00 3.29 19.29
CA ARG A 58 -24.49 3.43 20.68
C ARG A 58 -25.99 3.72 20.70
N TYR A 59 -26.81 2.66 20.81
CA TYR A 59 -28.24 2.71 20.50
C TYR A 59 -29.06 3.69 21.34
N HIS A 60 -28.82 3.76 22.66
CA HIS A 60 -29.69 4.50 23.58
C HIS A 60 -29.15 5.89 23.93
N HIS A 61 -27.85 6.02 24.20
CA HIS A 61 -27.21 7.25 24.68
C HIS A 61 -25.74 7.32 24.27
N ALA A 62 -25.13 8.51 24.36
CA ALA A 62 -23.72 8.72 24.03
C ALA A 62 -22.72 8.13 25.05
N GLY A 63 -23.18 7.76 26.25
CA GLY A 63 -22.33 7.20 27.32
C GLY A 63 -21.60 5.92 26.95
N ASP A 64 -20.52 5.63 27.69
CA ASP A 64 -19.56 4.55 27.42
C ASP A 64 -20.04 3.17 27.93
N LEU A 65 -19.19 2.15 27.79
CA LEU A 65 -19.44 0.78 28.23
C LEU A 65 -19.62 0.67 29.76
N PRO A 66 -20.42 -0.30 30.26
CA PRO A 66 -21.23 -1.26 29.51
C PRO A 66 -22.63 -0.69 29.18
N ALA A 67 -23.03 -0.81 27.92
CA ALA A 67 -24.35 -0.41 27.42
C ALA A 67 -24.63 -1.11 26.09
N LYS A 68 -25.78 -0.86 25.46
CA LYS A 68 -26.12 -1.39 24.13
C LYS A 68 -25.29 -0.72 23.03
N ILE A 69 -24.04 -1.16 22.90
CA ILE A 69 -22.99 -0.66 22.01
C ILE A 69 -22.44 -1.83 21.18
N GLY A 70 -22.13 -1.58 19.90
CA GLY A 70 -21.44 -2.54 19.04
C GLY A 70 -20.39 -1.86 18.16
N VAL A 71 -19.50 -2.63 17.56
CA VAL A 71 -18.53 -2.14 16.57
C VAL A 71 -19.15 -2.23 15.19
N VAL A 72 -19.51 -1.08 14.61
CA VAL A 72 -20.11 -0.96 13.28
C VAL A 72 -19.05 -0.59 12.24
N VAL A 73 -19.16 -1.20 11.07
CA VAL A 73 -18.24 -1.00 9.94
C VAL A 73 -19.04 -0.67 8.68
N ARG A 74 -18.55 0.31 7.91
CA ARG A 74 -18.91 0.51 6.50
C ARG A 74 -17.65 0.41 5.67
N ARG A 75 -17.78 -0.12 4.45
CA ARG A 75 -16.70 -0.31 3.49
C ARG A 75 -16.99 0.47 2.22
N LYS A 76 -15.98 1.15 1.68
CA LYS A 76 -15.99 1.86 0.39
C LYS A 76 -14.93 1.21 -0.52
N PRO A 77 -15.33 0.43 -1.54
CA PRO A 77 -14.39 -0.10 -2.53
C PRO A 77 -13.63 1.03 -3.26
N LYS A 78 -12.46 0.73 -3.85
CA LYS A 78 -11.70 1.67 -4.69
C LYS A 78 -12.60 2.30 -5.76
N GLY A 79 -12.69 3.63 -5.78
CA GLY A 79 -13.55 4.39 -6.72
C GLY A 79 -15.07 4.19 -6.54
N GLY A 80 -15.50 3.45 -5.52
CA GLY A 80 -16.90 3.17 -5.22
C GLY A 80 -17.52 4.12 -4.20
N VAL A 81 -18.71 3.76 -3.72
CA VAL A 81 -19.44 4.45 -2.65
C VAL A 81 -19.47 3.58 -1.37
N TRP A 82 -19.77 4.20 -0.24
CA TRP A 82 -19.93 3.49 1.03
C TRP A 82 -21.11 2.52 1.01
N GLY A 83 -20.83 1.22 1.17
CA GLY A 83 -21.84 0.18 1.32
C GLY A 83 -22.71 0.33 2.58
N SER A 84 -23.65 -0.61 2.72
CA SER A 84 -24.44 -0.80 3.94
C SER A 84 -23.54 -1.14 5.12
N ALA A 85 -23.94 -0.72 6.33
CA ALA A 85 -23.21 -1.06 7.54
C ALA A 85 -23.44 -2.50 8.00
N PHE A 86 -22.44 -3.07 8.65
CA PHE A 86 -22.51 -4.36 9.36
C PHE A 86 -21.83 -4.27 10.73
N LEU A 87 -22.07 -5.24 11.60
CA LEU A 87 -21.47 -5.30 12.94
C LEU A 87 -20.31 -6.29 12.96
N ALA A 88 -19.07 -5.80 13.07
CA ALA A 88 -17.89 -6.65 13.24
C ALA A 88 -17.86 -7.32 14.63
N SER A 89 -18.53 -6.74 15.63
CA SER A 89 -18.68 -7.33 16.96
C SER A 89 -19.74 -8.43 17.08
N GLY A 90 -20.36 -8.82 15.95
CA GLY A 90 -21.48 -9.75 15.90
C GLY A 90 -22.79 -9.14 16.42
N THR A 91 -23.70 -9.99 16.89
CA THR A 91 -25.02 -9.57 17.40
C THR A 91 -24.88 -8.58 18.57
N ILE A 92 -25.63 -7.48 18.51
CA ILE A 92 -25.64 -6.43 19.54
C ILE A 92 -26.05 -6.96 20.92
N ARG A 93 -25.33 -6.56 21.97
CA ARG A 93 -25.54 -7.00 23.36
C ARG A 93 -25.74 -5.79 24.27
N ASP A 94 -26.54 -5.93 25.33
CA ASP A 94 -26.79 -4.84 26.28
C ASP A 94 -25.60 -4.57 27.24
N VAL A 95 -24.61 -5.47 27.26
CA VAL A 95 -23.33 -5.30 27.98
C VAL A 95 -22.23 -4.65 27.11
N GLY A 96 -22.45 -4.60 25.80
CA GLY A 96 -21.67 -3.80 24.87
C GLY A 96 -20.36 -4.38 24.34
N ASP A 97 -19.96 -3.82 23.21
CA ASP A 97 -18.73 -4.07 22.47
C ASP A 97 -18.30 -2.72 21.84
N GLY A 98 -17.20 -2.10 22.25
CA GLY A 98 -16.82 -0.74 21.83
C GLY A 98 -15.39 -0.33 22.21
N ASP A 99 -15.01 0.90 21.84
CA ASP A 99 -13.63 1.41 21.84
C ASP A 99 -12.70 0.64 20.87
N VAL A 100 -13.13 0.52 19.60
CA VAL A 100 -12.40 -0.26 18.58
C VAL A 100 -11.01 0.28 18.24
N ALA A 101 -10.01 -0.59 18.27
CA ALA A 101 -8.67 -0.39 17.73
C ALA A 101 -8.45 -1.29 16.51
N CYS A 102 -7.78 -0.78 15.48
CA CYS A 102 -7.60 -1.47 14.20
C CYS A 102 -6.17 -1.38 13.65
N VAL A 103 -5.69 -2.45 13.02
CA VAL A 103 -4.43 -2.47 12.25
C VAL A 103 -4.55 -3.44 11.08
N MET A 104 -3.91 -3.14 9.95
CA MET A 104 -3.70 -4.09 8.87
C MET A 104 -2.26 -4.58 8.90
N ASP A 105 -2.05 -5.90 8.85
CA ASP A 105 -0.72 -6.46 8.60
C ASP A 105 -0.29 -6.13 7.16
N ARG A 106 0.81 -5.37 7.00
CA ARG A 106 1.28 -4.90 5.70
C ARG A 106 1.65 -6.04 4.75
N LYS A 107 2.14 -7.18 5.26
CA LYS A 107 2.59 -8.31 4.44
C LYS A 107 1.40 -9.04 3.82
N THR A 108 0.51 -9.58 4.65
CA THR A 108 -0.63 -10.39 4.19
C THR A 108 -1.80 -9.54 3.70
N GLY A 109 -2.07 -8.40 4.34
CA GLY A 109 -3.30 -7.62 4.19
C GLY A 109 -4.42 -8.01 5.15
N VAL A 110 -4.16 -8.92 6.10
CA VAL A 110 -5.14 -9.27 7.14
C VAL A 110 -5.41 -8.06 8.01
N ILE A 111 -6.68 -7.73 8.22
CA ILE A 111 -7.12 -6.63 9.08
C ILE A 111 -7.52 -7.20 10.44
N TYR A 112 -7.00 -6.61 11.51
CA TYR A 112 -7.21 -7.00 12.91
C TYR A 112 -8.02 -5.92 13.61
N LEU A 113 -9.08 -6.32 14.31
CA LEU A 113 -9.90 -5.45 15.15
C LEU A 113 -9.91 -5.95 16.59
N LEU A 114 -9.64 -5.05 17.54
CA LEU A 114 -9.76 -5.30 18.97
C LEU A 114 -10.71 -4.29 19.58
N TRP A 115 -11.45 -4.67 20.62
CA TRP A 115 -12.31 -3.76 21.37
C TRP A 115 -12.56 -4.27 22.78
N SER A 116 -13.21 -3.45 23.61
CA SER A 116 -13.57 -3.79 24.98
C SER A 116 -15.06 -4.14 25.09
N GLY A 117 -15.44 -4.96 26.08
CA GLY A 117 -16.84 -5.31 26.31
C GLY A 117 -17.13 -5.86 27.70
N ASP A 118 -18.39 -6.19 27.92
CA ASP A 118 -18.99 -6.79 29.15
C ASP A 118 -19.00 -5.90 30.39
N LYS A 119 -17.90 -5.17 30.66
CA LYS A 119 -17.74 -4.21 31.75
C LYS A 119 -17.11 -2.92 31.26
N GLY A 120 -17.36 -1.85 31.99
CA GLY A 120 -16.75 -0.55 31.77
C GLY A 120 -15.44 -0.38 32.53
N TYR A 121 -14.53 0.42 31.98
CA TYR A 121 -13.39 0.97 32.73
C TYR A 121 -13.84 1.98 33.82
N GLN A 122 -15.05 2.51 33.69
CA GLN A 122 -15.72 3.37 34.65
C GLN A 122 -17.15 2.87 34.90
N GLY A 123 -17.79 3.33 35.96
CA GLY A 123 -19.20 3.00 36.27
C GLY A 123 -19.44 2.63 37.73
N GLY A 124 -20.68 2.28 38.06
CA GLY A 124 -21.06 1.78 39.39
C GLY A 124 -20.61 0.33 39.62
N ALA A 125 -20.68 -0.12 40.88
CA ALA A 125 -20.11 -1.40 41.34
C ALA A 125 -20.57 -2.69 40.62
N ARG A 126 -21.66 -2.65 39.82
CA ARG A 126 -22.12 -3.80 39.00
C ARG A 126 -21.65 -3.72 37.54
N SER A 127 -21.23 -2.54 37.09
CA SER A 127 -20.89 -2.20 35.70
C SER A 127 -19.39 -2.02 35.49
N ILE A 128 -18.68 -1.55 36.51
CA ILE A 128 -17.23 -1.39 36.48
C ILE A 128 -16.52 -2.74 36.52
N SER A 129 -15.39 -2.84 35.82
CA SER A 129 -14.48 -3.97 35.82
C SER A 129 -13.83 -4.20 37.20
N THR A 130 -13.62 -5.47 37.57
CA THR A 130 -12.73 -5.89 38.68
C THR A 130 -11.79 -7.01 38.21
N SER A 131 -10.83 -7.43 39.03
CA SER A 131 -9.98 -8.57 38.66
C SER A 131 -10.74 -9.91 38.60
N GLU A 132 -11.82 -10.05 39.36
CA GLU A 132 -12.72 -11.22 39.38
C GLU A 132 -13.75 -11.17 38.23
N ASN A 133 -14.16 -9.98 37.81
CA ASN A 133 -15.14 -9.77 36.75
C ASN A 133 -14.66 -8.64 35.81
N PRO A 134 -13.69 -8.94 34.92
CA PRO A 134 -13.01 -7.94 34.13
C PRO A 134 -13.83 -7.47 32.93
N ALA A 135 -13.51 -6.27 32.45
CA ALA A 135 -13.80 -5.87 31.07
C ALA A 135 -13.06 -6.81 30.12
N ARG A 136 -13.79 -7.39 29.16
CA ARG A 136 -13.23 -8.33 28.20
C ARG A 136 -12.56 -7.58 27.07
N VAL A 137 -11.43 -8.10 26.59
CA VAL A 137 -10.82 -7.70 25.32
C VAL A 137 -11.21 -8.75 24.30
N TYR A 138 -11.93 -8.30 23.27
CA TYR A 138 -12.33 -9.14 22.13
C TYR A 138 -11.45 -8.84 20.92
N PHE A 139 -11.29 -9.85 20.07
CA PHE A 139 -10.50 -9.80 18.85
C PHE A 139 -11.25 -10.47 17.68
N THR A 140 -11.14 -9.93 16.47
CA THR A 140 -11.49 -10.60 15.20
C THR A 140 -10.55 -10.13 14.09
N ARG A 141 -10.50 -10.89 12.99
CA ARG A 141 -9.72 -10.60 11.79
C ARG A 141 -10.51 -10.81 10.51
N SER A 142 -10.06 -10.15 9.45
CA SER A 142 -10.56 -10.31 8.07
C SER A 142 -9.40 -10.59 7.12
N TYR A 143 -9.55 -11.64 6.31
CA TYR A 143 -8.56 -12.08 5.32
C TYR A 143 -8.80 -11.50 3.91
N ASP A 144 -9.93 -10.85 3.68
CA ASP A 144 -10.44 -10.48 2.35
C ASP A 144 -10.74 -8.98 2.22
N ASN A 145 -9.88 -8.15 2.82
CA ASN A 145 -9.99 -6.69 2.83
C ASN A 145 -11.27 -6.17 3.50
N GLY A 146 -11.71 -6.85 4.57
CA GLY A 146 -12.81 -6.40 5.41
C GLY A 146 -14.20 -6.72 4.87
N VAL A 147 -14.34 -7.71 3.98
CA VAL A 147 -15.63 -8.16 3.43
C VAL A 147 -16.27 -9.18 4.36
N ASN A 148 -15.53 -10.20 4.77
CA ASN A 148 -15.92 -11.20 5.77
C ASN A 148 -14.99 -11.15 6.99
N TRP A 149 -15.48 -11.63 8.13
CA TRP A 149 -14.83 -11.55 9.43
C TRP A 149 -14.96 -12.86 10.19
N ASP A 150 -13.93 -13.24 10.93
CA ASP A 150 -13.98 -14.35 11.89
C ASP A 150 -14.95 -14.01 13.06
N ASP A 151 -15.52 -15.03 13.70
CA ASP A 151 -16.23 -14.85 14.97
C ASP A 151 -15.30 -14.25 16.03
N LYS A 152 -15.83 -13.38 16.91
CA LYS A 152 -15.01 -12.71 17.92
C LYS A 152 -14.48 -13.69 18.98
N VAL A 153 -13.20 -13.54 19.32
CA VAL A 153 -12.49 -14.33 20.34
C VAL A 153 -12.25 -13.48 21.59
N ASP A 154 -12.44 -14.04 22.78
CA ASP A 154 -12.08 -13.41 24.06
C ASP A 154 -10.61 -13.71 24.42
N ILE A 155 -9.75 -12.71 24.27
CA ILE A 155 -8.31 -12.81 24.54
C ILE A 155 -7.92 -12.35 25.95
N THR A 156 -8.89 -12.02 26.82
CA THR A 156 -8.64 -11.50 28.17
C THR A 156 -7.76 -12.43 29.03
N HIS A 157 -7.88 -13.74 28.81
CA HIS A 157 -7.15 -14.79 29.52
C HIS A 157 -5.64 -14.84 29.21
N PHE A 158 -5.18 -14.18 28.14
CA PHE A 158 -3.76 -13.93 27.89
C PHE A 158 -3.23 -12.68 28.61
N ILE A 159 -4.13 -11.73 28.91
CA ILE A 159 -3.77 -10.34 29.14
C ILE A 159 -3.66 -10.01 30.63
N TYR A 160 -4.74 -10.19 31.40
CA TYR A 160 -4.83 -9.72 32.79
C TYR A 160 -5.96 -10.39 33.59
N SER A 161 -6.12 -9.97 34.86
CA SER A 161 -7.18 -10.37 35.79
C SER A 161 -7.07 -11.81 36.31
N LYS A 162 -8.01 -12.24 37.16
CA LYS A 162 -8.10 -13.61 37.69
C LYS A 162 -8.29 -14.65 36.57
N LEU A 163 -8.80 -14.23 35.42
CA LEU A 163 -8.93 -15.08 34.22
C LEU A 163 -7.59 -15.43 33.60
N CYS A 164 -6.54 -14.64 33.82
CA CYS A 164 -5.29 -14.84 33.11
C CYS A 164 -4.59 -16.13 33.56
N THR A 165 -4.26 -16.98 32.60
CA THR A 165 -3.62 -18.28 32.82
C THR A 165 -2.12 -18.13 33.08
N GLU A 166 -1.43 -17.30 32.28
CA GLU A 166 0.04 -17.19 32.24
C GLU A 166 0.57 -15.79 32.62
N CYS A 167 -0.14 -15.10 33.51
CA CYS A 167 0.22 -13.76 33.98
C CYS A 167 1.14 -13.74 35.20
N SER A 168 1.91 -12.65 35.32
CA SER A 168 2.56 -12.26 36.58
C SER A 168 1.55 -12.03 37.70
N TYR A 169 2.00 -12.10 38.96
CA TYR A 169 1.13 -11.86 40.12
C TYR A 169 0.41 -10.50 40.03
N GLU A 170 1.10 -9.44 39.59
CA GLU A 170 0.53 -8.11 39.43
C GLU A 170 -0.59 -8.10 38.37
N ARG A 171 -0.32 -8.64 37.17
CA ARG A 171 -1.33 -8.72 36.09
C ARG A 171 -2.56 -9.53 36.50
N LYS A 172 -2.38 -10.58 37.31
CA LYS A 172 -3.44 -11.48 37.75
C LYS A 172 -4.27 -10.97 38.93
N ASN A 173 -3.66 -10.19 39.85
CA ASN A 173 -4.30 -9.84 41.12
C ASN A 173 -4.49 -8.33 41.34
N ASN A 174 -3.64 -7.49 40.74
CA ASN A 174 -3.63 -6.05 40.97
C ASN A 174 -4.26 -5.27 39.82
N TRP A 175 -4.29 -5.82 38.60
CA TRP A 175 -4.94 -5.18 37.45
C TRP A 175 -6.45 -5.43 37.49
N THR A 176 -7.25 -4.36 37.59
CA THR A 176 -8.69 -4.43 37.85
C THR A 176 -9.55 -3.96 36.68
N ALA A 177 -9.01 -3.17 35.77
CA ALA A 177 -9.66 -2.78 34.52
C ALA A 177 -8.61 -2.57 33.42
N LEU A 178 -8.99 -2.87 32.18
CA LEU A 178 -8.17 -2.61 31.00
C LEU A 178 -9.08 -2.28 29.82
N PHE A 179 -8.66 -1.37 28.96
CA PHE A 179 -9.17 -1.26 27.59
C PHE A 179 -8.03 -1.01 26.60
N VAL A 180 -8.21 -1.44 25.35
CA VAL A 180 -7.32 -1.15 24.24
C VAL A 180 -7.64 0.26 23.72
N SER A 181 -6.64 1.13 23.55
CA SER A 181 -6.87 2.51 23.10
C SER A 181 -7.40 2.52 21.66
N SER A 182 -8.63 2.99 21.48
CA SER A 182 -9.32 3.02 20.18
C SER A 182 -8.60 3.87 19.13
N GLY A 183 -8.74 3.51 17.84
CA GLY A 183 -8.05 4.14 16.70
C GLY A 183 -7.05 3.15 16.08
N ALA A 184 -5.84 3.57 15.74
CA ALA A 184 -4.85 2.70 15.13
C ALA A 184 -4.03 1.86 16.14
N GLY A 185 -3.78 0.60 15.77
CA GLY A 185 -2.62 -0.16 16.25
C GLY A 185 -1.36 0.14 15.43
N CYS A 186 -0.20 -0.25 15.95
CA CYS A 186 1.09 -0.08 15.30
C CYS A 186 1.72 -1.43 14.94
N GLN A 187 2.06 -1.62 13.67
CA GLN A 187 2.91 -2.73 13.25
C GLN A 187 4.37 -2.26 13.16
N MET A 188 5.24 -2.84 13.99
CA MET A 188 6.69 -2.62 13.93
C MET A 188 7.29 -3.18 12.62
N ARG A 189 8.49 -2.75 12.23
CA ARG A 189 9.20 -3.17 11.02
C ARG A 189 9.46 -4.67 10.97
N ASP A 190 9.65 -5.30 12.13
CA ASP A 190 9.79 -6.75 12.24
C ASP A 190 8.44 -7.50 12.25
N GLY A 191 7.33 -6.84 11.94
CA GLY A 191 6.00 -7.43 11.79
C GLY A 191 5.16 -7.51 13.07
N ARG A 192 5.74 -7.31 14.27
CA ARG A 192 4.99 -7.36 15.54
C ARG A 192 3.85 -6.34 15.54
N LEU A 193 2.62 -6.80 15.82
CA LEU A 193 1.47 -5.93 16.04
C LEU A 193 1.44 -5.48 17.50
N THR A 194 1.19 -4.19 17.73
CA THR A 194 1.20 -3.58 19.07
C THR A 194 0.05 -2.59 19.25
N PHE A 195 -0.53 -2.56 20.45
CA PHE A 195 -1.63 -1.69 20.82
C PHE A 195 -1.40 -1.11 22.21
N ALA A 196 -1.55 0.20 22.36
CA ALA A 196 -1.46 0.83 23.67
C ALA A 196 -2.75 0.60 24.47
N CYS A 197 -2.62 0.03 25.67
CA CYS A 197 -3.73 -0.16 26.59
C CYS A 197 -3.68 0.88 27.72
N LEU A 198 -4.85 1.21 28.28
CA LEU A 198 -4.96 1.85 29.58
C LEU A 198 -5.37 0.81 30.61
N VAL A 199 -4.67 0.78 31.74
CA VAL A 199 -4.79 -0.27 32.76
C VAL A 199 -4.95 0.36 34.14
N ARG A 200 -6.03 0.00 34.85
CA ARG A 200 -6.22 0.36 36.25
C ARG A 200 -5.57 -0.69 37.13
N ARG A 201 -4.64 -0.24 37.97
CA ARG A 201 -3.90 -1.08 38.89
C ARG A 201 -4.15 -0.67 40.33
N GLN A 202 -4.37 -1.64 41.20
CA GLN A 202 -4.35 -1.46 42.65
C GLN A 202 -2.92 -1.59 43.17
N SER A 203 -2.47 -0.57 43.89
CA SER A 203 -1.24 -0.59 44.69
C SER A 203 -1.58 -0.23 46.14
N LEU A 204 -0.60 -0.33 47.03
CA LEU A 204 -0.67 0.28 48.35
C LEU A 204 0.02 1.65 48.30
N ASP A 205 -0.47 2.63 49.06
CA ASP A 205 0.25 3.87 49.35
C ASP A 205 1.28 3.68 50.48
N ASP A 206 2.05 4.72 50.79
CA ASP A 206 3.05 4.72 51.86
C ASP A 206 2.48 4.44 53.27
N LYS A 207 1.16 4.42 53.42
CA LYS A 207 0.43 4.14 54.67
C LYS A 207 -0.24 2.76 54.66
N GLY A 208 -0.04 1.98 53.60
CA GLY A 208 -0.65 0.66 53.42
C GLY A 208 -2.12 0.67 53.00
N ALA A 209 -2.67 1.82 52.59
CA ALA A 209 -4.03 1.92 52.07
C ALA A 209 -4.06 1.56 50.57
N SER A 210 -5.11 0.87 50.13
CA SER A 210 -5.26 0.53 48.71
C SER A 210 -5.62 1.79 47.89
N VAL A 211 -4.82 2.06 46.87
CA VAL A 211 -5.02 3.14 45.90
C VAL A 211 -5.09 2.56 44.49
N SER A 212 -5.87 3.20 43.61
CA SER A 212 -5.97 2.82 42.19
C SER A 212 -5.28 3.84 41.31
N ASN A 213 -4.36 3.38 40.46
CA ASN A 213 -3.61 4.20 39.52
C ASN A 213 -3.88 3.72 38.09
N ASP A 214 -4.18 4.64 37.19
CA ASP A 214 -4.30 4.39 35.75
C ASP A 214 -2.90 4.49 35.11
N ALA A 215 -2.47 3.45 34.40
CA ALA A 215 -1.16 3.30 33.79
C ALA A 215 -1.24 2.77 32.35
N ASN A 216 -0.30 3.15 31.48
CA ASN A 216 -0.22 2.58 30.13
C ASN A 216 0.63 1.30 30.09
N PHE A 217 0.28 0.38 29.20
CA PHE A 217 1.08 -0.82 28.85
C PHE A 217 0.83 -1.18 27.37
N ILE A 218 1.69 -2.00 26.77
CA ILE A 218 1.55 -2.41 25.36
C ILE A 218 1.08 -3.86 25.27
N LEU A 219 -0.06 -4.08 24.63
CA LEU A 219 -0.54 -5.38 24.18
C LEU A 219 0.13 -5.71 22.84
N TYR A 220 0.59 -6.95 22.64
CA TYR A 220 1.22 -7.36 21.38
C TYR A 220 0.87 -8.80 20.96
N THR A 221 1.06 -9.09 19.67
CA THR A 221 1.10 -10.42 19.07
C THR A 221 2.20 -10.47 18.01
N ASP A 222 2.85 -11.63 17.86
CA ASP A 222 3.87 -11.92 16.84
C ASP A 222 3.41 -13.01 15.83
N ASP A 223 2.23 -13.61 16.03
CA ASP A 223 1.81 -14.87 15.41
C ASP A 223 0.40 -14.78 14.80
N PHE A 224 0.08 -13.66 14.15
CA PHE A 224 -1.21 -13.42 13.47
C PHE A 224 -2.43 -13.48 14.41
N GLY A 225 -2.22 -13.16 15.70
CA GLY A 225 -3.27 -13.07 16.71
C GLY A 225 -3.70 -14.40 17.33
N GLU A 226 -2.93 -15.47 17.11
CA GLU A 226 -3.14 -16.78 17.76
C GLU A 226 -2.78 -16.72 19.25
N THR A 227 -1.72 -15.98 19.62
CA THR A 227 -1.38 -15.65 21.02
C THR A 227 -1.17 -14.16 21.23
N TRP A 228 -1.31 -13.74 22.48
CA TRP A 228 -1.25 -12.35 22.91
C TRP A 228 -0.48 -12.24 24.23
N ASP A 229 0.20 -11.12 24.47
CA ASP A 229 0.84 -10.84 25.77
C ASP A 229 1.03 -9.32 25.99
N MET A 230 1.40 -8.92 27.20
CA MET A 230 1.64 -7.53 27.61
C MET A 230 3.13 -7.28 27.87
N THR A 231 3.66 -6.17 27.36
CA THR A 231 5.04 -5.77 27.70
C THR A 231 5.16 -5.47 29.21
N PRO A 232 6.29 -5.80 29.85
CA PRO A 232 6.44 -5.62 31.30
C PRO A 232 6.62 -4.14 31.70
N GLY A 233 7.11 -3.29 30.80
CA GLY A 233 7.32 -1.87 31.03
C GLY A 233 6.06 -1.06 30.80
N SER A 234 5.80 -0.12 31.73
CA SER A 234 4.73 0.89 31.61
C SER A 234 5.35 2.25 31.25
N PRO A 235 5.00 2.89 30.12
CA PRO A 235 5.50 4.23 29.79
C PRO A 235 5.06 5.32 30.77
N MET A 236 3.93 5.12 31.46
CA MET A 236 3.39 6.09 32.39
C MET A 236 2.65 5.37 33.51
N LEU A 237 3.23 5.39 34.72
CA LEU A 237 2.74 4.61 35.88
C LEU A 237 1.53 5.25 36.59
N SER A 238 1.31 6.55 36.38
CA SER A 238 0.22 7.35 36.96
C SER A 238 -0.12 8.53 36.03
N GLY A 239 -1.41 8.91 35.98
CA GLY A 239 -1.88 9.99 35.09
C GLY A 239 -1.96 9.60 33.60
N ALA A 240 -1.81 8.31 33.30
CA ALA A 240 -1.95 7.74 31.96
C ALA A 240 -3.38 7.89 31.40
N ASN A 241 -3.49 7.84 30.08
CA ASN A 241 -4.79 7.73 29.42
C ASN A 241 -4.67 7.03 28.06
N GLU A 242 -5.67 7.18 27.18
CA GLU A 242 -5.59 6.66 25.81
C GLU A 242 -4.30 7.08 25.11
N ALA A 243 -3.68 6.15 24.40
CA ALA A 243 -2.38 6.38 23.78
C ALA A 243 -2.24 5.67 22.43
N LYS A 244 -1.21 6.03 21.67
CA LYS A 244 -0.92 5.52 20.32
C LYS A 244 0.57 5.35 20.10
N LEU A 245 0.96 4.48 19.17
CA LEU A 245 2.34 4.03 18.98
C LEU A 245 2.82 4.30 17.55
N ILE A 246 4.07 4.72 17.42
CA ILE A 246 4.82 4.60 16.16
C ILE A 246 6.25 4.13 16.43
N GLU A 247 6.84 3.50 15.43
CA GLU A 247 8.27 3.21 15.40
C GLU A 247 9.01 4.35 14.68
N LEU A 248 10.09 4.81 15.32
CA LEU A 248 11.01 5.79 14.76
C LEU A 248 12.02 5.10 13.83
N ASN A 249 12.67 5.84 12.94
CA ASN A 249 13.58 5.26 11.95
C ASN A 249 14.81 4.54 12.55
N ASN A 250 15.19 4.91 13.77
CA ASN A 250 16.24 4.26 14.55
C ASN A 250 15.76 2.99 15.29
N GLY A 251 14.49 2.61 15.16
CA GLY A 251 13.89 1.46 15.85
C GLY A 251 13.30 1.77 17.23
N THR A 252 13.47 2.99 17.76
CA THR A 252 12.84 3.40 19.03
C THR A 252 11.33 3.38 18.88
N LEU A 253 10.63 2.74 19.83
CA LEU A 253 9.18 2.79 19.94
C LEU A 253 8.78 4.07 20.69
N MET A 254 7.97 4.93 20.08
CA MET A 254 7.43 6.12 20.71
C MET A 254 5.94 5.97 20.97
N ILE A 255 5.50 6.30 22.18
CA ILE A 255 4.09 6.35 22.57
C ILE A 255 3.64 7.80 22.75
N SER A 256 2.53 8.18 22.10
CA SER A 256 1.83 9.45 22.30
C SER A 256 0.64 9.24 23.23
N ILE A 257 0.66 9.86 24.41
CA ILE A 257 -0.32 9.69 25.49
C ILE A 257 -1.21 10.94 25.57
N ARG A 258 -2.53 10.72 25.72
CA ARG A 258 -3.54 11.76 25.99
C ARG A 258 -3.30 12.39 27.36
N SER A 259 -3.32 13.72 27.43
CA SER A 259 -3.03 14.46 28.66
C SER A 259 -3.66 15.86 28.68
N TRP A 260 -3.43 16.63 29.73
CA TRP A 260 -3.99 17.98 29.89
C TRP A 260 -3.09 19.03 29.24
N SER A 261 -3.70 20.00 28.56
CA SER A 261 -3.08 21.11 27.82
C SER A 261 -2.28 20.70 26.58
N TYR A 262 -1.44 19.67 26.67
CA TYR A 262 -0.53 19.19 25.62
C TYR A 262 -0.40 17.67 25.68
N ARG A 263 0.02 17.03 24.59
CA ARG A 263 0.38 15.59 24.55
C ARG A 263 1.68 15.32 25.30
N ARG A 264 1.81 14.08 25.79
CA ARG A 264 3.08 13.54 26.30
C ARG A 264 3.60 12.45 25.37
N PHE A 265 4.88 12.51 25.04
CA PHE A 265 5.59 11.44 24.34
C PHE A 265 6.53 10.73 25.33
N VAL A 266 6.66 9.41 25.19
CA VAL A 266 7.62 8.58 25.95
C VAL A 266 8.25 7.57 24.98
N TYR A 267 9.49 7.16 25.23
CA TYR A 267 10.31 6.40 24.28
C TYR A 267 10.79 5.07 24.88
N SER A 268 11.02 4.07 24.04
CA SER A 268 11.56 2.76 24.42
C SER A 268 12.42 2.17 23.31
N ASP A 269 13.69 1.90 23.62
CA ASP A 269 14.65 1.25 22.71
C ASP A 269 14.61 -0.28 22.80
N ASP A 270 13.90 -0.85 23.78
CA ASP A 270 13.81 -2.29 24.05
C ASP A 270 12.41 -2.88 23.81
N ARG A 271 11.59 -2.15 23.03
CA ARG A 271 10.27 -2.56 22.54
C ARG A 271 9.22 -2.68 23.65
N GLY A 272 9.28 -1.76 24.61
CA GLY A 272 8.31 -1.59 25.69
C GLY A 272 8.65 -2.31 27.00
N LYS A 273 9.86 -2.86 27.15
CA LYS A 273 10.30 -3.49 28.42
C LYS A 273 10.72 -2.44 29.44
N SER A 274 11.34 -1.35 28.98
CA SER A 274 11.63 -0.13 29.74
C SER A 274 11.30 1.11 28.92
N TRP A 275 11.15 2.25 29.60
CA TRP A 275 10.70 3.51 29.01
C TRP A 275 11.47 4.69 29.60
N TYR A 276 11.73 5.70 28.78
CA TYR A 276 12.51 6.88 29.13
C TYR A 276 11.99 8.14 28.42
N GLY A 277 12.52 9.30 28.83
CA GLY A 277 12.35 10.55 28.10
C GLY A 277 10.92 11.08 28.03
N GLU A 278 10.14 10.96 29.11
CA GLU A 278 8.81 11.59 29.18
C GLU A 278 8.93 13.09 28.85
N TYR A 279 8.27 13.51 27.77
CA TYR A 279 8.36 14.86 27.23
C TYR A 279 6.97 15.42 26.92
N THR A 280 6.71 16.66 27.31
CA THR A 280 5.47 17.37 26.98
C THR A 280 5.65 18.13 25.68
N VAL A 281 4.91 17.74 24.63
CA VAL A 281 5.06 18.26 23.27
C VAL A 281 4.25 19.56 23.14
N THR A 282 4.91 20.70 23.30
CA THR A 282 4.24 22.02 23.34
C THR A 282 3.55 22.42 22.04
N ASP A 283 3.98 21.86 20.91
CA ASP A 283 3.35 22.11 19.61
C ASP A 283 1.99 21.37 19.49
N ILE A 284 1.83 20.26 20.22
CA ILE A 284 0.66 19.38 20.14
C ILE A 284 -0.23 19.58 21.37
N LYS A 285 -1.16 20.54 21.28
CA LYS A 285 -2.18 20.79 22.31
C LYS A 285 -3.13 19.59 22.50
N ASP A 286 -3.66 19.42 23.70
CA ASP A 286 -4.65 18.39 24.03
C ASP A 286 -5.75 18.96 24.95
N SER A 287 -6.99 18.57 24.69
CA SER A 287 -8.17 18.89 25.51
C SER A 287 -8.64 17.69 26.35
N TRP A 288 -7.70 16.79 26.68
CA TRP A 288 -7.99 15.49 27.30
C TRP A 288 -8.86 14.63 26.37
N CYS A 289 -8.43 14.46 25.12
CA CYS A 289 -9.16 13.77 24.05
C CYS A 289 -8.33 12.62 23.43
N ASN A 290 -9.00 11.63 22.83
CA ASN A 290 -8.30 10.66 21.98
C ASN A 290 -7.79 11.38 20.71
N GLY A 291 -6.79 10.79 20.08
CA GLY A 291 -6.10 11.31 18.92
C GLY A 291 -5.16 10.25 18.37
N GLU A 292 -4.43 10.59 17.32
CA GLU A 292 -3.65 9.63 16.54
C GLU A 292 -2.25 10.14 16.25
N ILE A 293 -1.30 9.21 16.14
CA ILE A 293 0.02 9.48 15.58
C ILE A 293 0.35 8.40 14.55
N ARG A 294 0.75 8.81 13.34
CA ARG A 294 0.94 7.90 12.20
C ARG A 294 2.11 8.37 11.35
N ARG A 295 2.99 7.45 10.93
CA ARG A 295 4.03 7.75 9.94
C ARG A 295 3.42 7.77 8.54
N LEU A 296 3.63 8.86 7.80
CA LEU A 296 3.24 9.02 6.39
C LEU A 296 4.37 8.64 5.44
N SER A 297 5.63 9.00 5.77
CA SER A 297 6.79 8.64 4.96
C SER A 297 8.08 8.56 5.77
N SER A 298 9.10 7.93 5.20
CA SER A 298 10.45 7.85 5.77
C SER A 298 11.53 7.89 4.70
N VAL A 299 12.64 8.56 5.00
CA VAL A 299 13.84 8.52 4.15
C VAL A 299 14.46 7.12 4.08
N ILE A 300 14.36 6.32 5.15
CA ILE A 300 14.84 4.94 5.08
C ILE A 300 13.92 4.10 4.19
N ASP A 301 12.65 4.44 4.03
CA ASP A 301 11.74 3.76 3.08
C ASP A 301 11.83 4.32 1.64
N GLY A 302 12.90 5.09 1.35
CA GLY A 302 13.21 5.66 0.04
C GLY A 302 12.43 6.93 -0.32
N PHE A 303 11.66 7.51 0.60
CA PHE A 303 11.00 8.79 0.38
C PHE A 303 11.97 9.97 0.53
N ASN A 304 11.58 11.14 0.00
CA ASN A 304 12.40 12.35 0.09
C ASN A 304 12.51 12.95 1.52
N LYS A 305 11.58 12.64 2.43
CA LYS A 305 11.51 13.19 3.81
C LYS A 305 10.88 12.21 4.79
N ASN A 306 11.24 12.34 6.06
CA ASN A 306 10.48 11.77 7.17
C ASN A 306 9.22 12.61 7.38
N ARG A 307 8.07 11.96 7.60
CA ARG A 307 6.80 12.63 7.86
C ARG A 307 6.01 11.85 8.90
N ILE A 308 5.73 12.47 10.04
CA ILE A 308 4.84 11.95 11.08
C ILE A 308 3.66 12.89 11.21
N LEU A 309 2.46 12.35 11.11
CA LEU A 309 1.19 13.05 11.29
C LEU A 309 0.72 12.86 12.74
N HIS A 310 0.13 13.90 13.32
CA HIS A 310 -0.57 13.83 14.60
C HIS A 310 -1.96 14.48 14.50
N THR A 311 -3.02 13.83 14.99
CA THR A 311 -4.35 14.45 15.14
C THR A 311 -4.80 14.51 16.58
N THR A 312 -5.39 15.63 16.96
CA THR A 312 -5.94 15.88 18.29
C THR A 312 -6.80 17.15 18.25
N THR A 313 -7.51 17.42 19.34
CA THR A 313 -8.28 18.65 19.55
C THR A 313 -7.35 19.80 19.99
N PHE A 314 -6.92 20.67 19.08
CA PHE A 314 -6.04 21.80 19.41
C PHE A 314 -6.84 22.94 20.02
N ARG A 315 -7.07 22.85 21.34
CA ARG A 315 -7.87 23.79 22.14
C ARG A 315 -7.70 25.27 21.71
N GLY A 316 -8.78 25.81 21.14
CA GLY A 316 -8.83 27.16 20.58
C GLY A 316 -10.23 27.65 20.18
N GLY A 317 -11.30 26.96 20.59
CA GLY A 317 -12.69 27.27 20.21
C GLY A 317 -13.68 27.09 21.37
N TYR A 318 -14.97 27.05 21.04
CA TYR A 318 -16.07 26.78 21.97
C TYR A 318 -15.99 25.36 22.57
N GLY A 319 -16.74 25.08 23.64
CA GLY A 319 -16.85 23.73 24.23
C GLY A 319 -15.62 23.26 25.04
N TRP A 320 -15.70 22.01 25.54
CA TRP A 320 -14.59 21.34 26.26
C TRP A 320 -13.64 20.62 25.29
N ARG A 321 -14.19 19.99 24.25
CA ARG A 321 -13.49 19.37 23.13
C ARG A 321 -13.96 20.00 21.83
N SER A 322 -13.04 20.62 21.11
CA SER A 322 -13.27 21.26 19.82
C SER A 322 -11.96 21.39 19.07
N ASN A 323 -12.04 21.86 17.83
CA ASN A 323 -10.89 22.13 16.98
C ASN A 323 -10.05 20.88 16.65
N VAL A 324 -10.69 19.80 16.18
CA VAL A 324 -9.96 18.65 15.61
C VAL A 324 -9.07 19.16 14.48
N SER A 325 -7.78 18.92 14.66
CA SER A 325 -6.70 19.47 13.84
C SER A 325 -5.69 18.37 13.55
N ILE A 326 -4.90 18.59 12.51
CA ILE A 326 -3.77 17.74 12.13
C ILE A 326 -2.47 18.57 12.10
N GLY A 327 -1.40 18.00 12.63
CA GLY A 327 -0.04 18.52 12.52
C GLY A 327 0.89 17.55 11.80
N ILE A 328 2.01 18.06 11.28
CA ILE A 328 3.09 17.25 10.68
C ILE A 328 4.46 17.62 11.23
N SER A 329 5.24 16.59 11.58
CA SER A 329 6.65 16.64 11.97
C SER A 329 7.53 16.07 10.86
N TYR A 330 8.73 16.64 10.70
CA TYR A 330 9.79 16.16 9.79
C TYR A 330 11.03 15.62 10.53
N ASP A 331 11.03 15.71 11.85
CA ASP A 331 12.16 15.51 12.76
C ASP A 331 11.85 14.42 13.81
N GLU A 332 11.22 13.33 13.34
CA GLU A 332 10.88 12.15 14.12
C GLU A 332 9.98 12.42 15.36
N GLY A 333 9.21 13.51 15.32
CA GLY A 333 8.23 13.91 16.34
C GLY A 333 8.69 15.03 17.28
N ALA A 334 9.88 15.61 17.07
CA ALA A 334 10.40 16.64 17.96
C ALA A 334 9.69 18.01 17.82
N THR A 335 9.34 18.44 16.60
CA THR A 335 8.57 19.66 16.33
C THR A 335 7.48 19.44 15.28
N PHE A 336 6.42 20.25 15.32
CA PHE A 336 5.30 20.16 14.36
C PHE A 336 5.06 21.52 13.67
N PRO A 337 5.95 21.92 12.74
CA PRO A 337 5.98 23.28 12.16
C PRO A 337 4.75 23.65 11.33
N TYR A 338 3.97 22.67 10.86
CA TYR A 338 2.68 22.92 10.21
C TYR A 338 1.56 22.22 10.97
N THR A 339 0.49 22.96 11.18
CA THR A 339 -0.74 22.54 11.85
C THR A 339 -1.93 23.18 11.14
N ARG A 340 -2.97 22.39 10.85
CA ARG A 340 -4.18 22.88 10.17
C ARG A 340 -5.45 22.29 10.78
N ILE A 341 -6.45 23.16 10.92
CA ILE A 341 -7.76 22.85 11.48
C ILE A 341 -8.59 22.04 10.48
N ILE A 342 -9.08 20.88 10.90
CA ILE A 342 -10.04 20.06 10.12
C ILE A 342 -11.46 20.50 10.46
N GLU A 343 -11.82 20.55 11.75
CA GLU A 343 -13.15 20.95 12.20
C GLU A 343 -13.03 21.96 13.34
N ASN A 344 -13.48 23.20 13.11
CA ASN A 344 -13.29 24.32 14.05
C ASN A 344 -14.32 24.30 15.21
N LEU A 345 -15.44 23.61 15.02
CA LEU A 345 -16.50 23.51 16.03
C LEU A 345 -16.23 22.36 17.02
N ASP A 346 -17.17 22.14 17.94
CA ASP A 346 -17.21 21.01 18.83
C ASP A 346 -16.97 19.70 18.05
N SER A 347 -15.92 18.99 18.45
CA SER A 347 -15.34 17.86 17.73
C SER A 347 -14.35 17.16 18.67
N ALA A 348 -14.16 15.86 18.52
CA ALA A 348 -13.50 15.05 19.56
C ALA A 348 -12.53 14.01 18.99
N TYR A 349 -12.85 12.71 19.08
CA TYR A 349 -11.88 11.65 18.77
C TYR A 349 -11.52 11.68 17.29
N SER A 350 -10.28 11.32 16.95
CA SER A 350 -9.81 11.24 15.57
C SER A 350 -8.79 10.11 15.39
N THR A 351 -8.76 9.52 14.19
CA THR A 351 -7.79 8.52 13.75
C THR A 351 -7.40 8.77 12.28
N ILE A 352 -6.24 8.24 11.88
CA ILE A 352 -5.55 8.53 10.62
C ILE A 352 -5.16 7.22 9.93
N ASP A 353 -5.38 7.13 8.62
CA ASP A 353 -4.62 6.25 7.75
C ASP A 353 -4.28 6.96 6.42
N THR A 354 -3.47 6.36 5.57
CA THR A 354 -2.92 7.03 4.38
C THR A 354 -3.01 6.15 3.13
N THR A 355 -3.43 6.73 2.00
CA THR A 355 -3.51 5.99 0.72
C THR A 355 -2.12 5.82 0.09
N LYS A 356 -2.00 4.89 -0.87
CA LYS A 356 -0.74 4.65 -1.61
C LYS A 356 -0.23 5.87 -2.39
N ASP A 357 -1.12 6.83 -2.67
CA ASP A 357 -0.84 8.04 -3.44
C ASP A 357 -0.69 9.29 -2.54
N GLY A 358 -0.56 9.08 -1.23
CA GLY A 358 -0.21 10.11 -0.24
C GLY A 358 -1.38 10.93 0.30
N GLU A 359 -2.61 10.54 0.01
CA GLU A 359 -3.78 11.20 0.60
C GLU A 359 -3.93 10.78 2.06
N ILE A 360 -4.25 11.75 2.92
CA ILE A 360 -4.40 11.55 4.35
C ILE A 360 -5.89 11.39 4.65
N LEU A 361 -6.28 10.24 5.18
CA LEU A 361 -7.65 9.93 5.58
C LEU A 361 -7.78 10.15 7.10
N VAL A 362 -8.62 11.08 7.53
CA VAL A 362 -8.88 11.35 8.96
C VAL A 362 -10.34 11.05 9.29
N HIS A 363 -10.59 9.99 10.05
CA HIS A 363 -11.93 9.71 10.58
C HIS A 363 -12.08 10.37 11.95
N TYR A 364 -13.10 11.20 12.15
CA TYR A 364 -13.26 11.98 13.38
C TYR A 364 -14.72 12.19 13.82
N GLU A 365 -14.89 12.49 15.10
CA GLU A 365 -16.14 12.90 15.73
C GLU A 365 -16.39 14.39 15.50
N LYS A 366 -17.46 14.74 14.78
CA LYS A 366 -17.96 16.11 14.56
C LYS A 366 -19.25 16.33 15.33
N ASN A 367 -19.48 17.48 15.96
CA ASN A 367 -20.75 17.76 16.65
C ASN A 367 -21.98 17.52 15.75
N GLY A 368 -22.93 16.74 16.25
CA GLY A 368 -24.12 16.27 15.53
C GLY A 368 -25.36 16.26 16.44
N ALA A 369 -26.52 15.85 15.89
CA ALA A 369 -27.83 16.11 16.52
C ALA A 369 -28.09 15.42 17.88
N SER A 370 -27.36 14.35 18.23
CA SER A 370 -27.49 13.66 19.53
C SER A 370 -26.17 13.53 20.31
N ALA A 371 -25.03 13.81 19.68
CA ALA A 371 -23.70 14.00 20.29
C ALA A 371 -22.71 14.31 19.15
N TYR A 372 -22.36 13.27 18.39
CA TYR A 372 -21.44 13.36 17.26
C TYR A 372 -22.02 12.66 16.02
N ASP A 373 -21.77 13.28 14.88
CA ASP A 373 -21.78 12.65 13.56
C ASP A 373 -20.35 12.19 13.25
N MET A 374 -20.22 11.05 12.58
CA MET A 374 -18.92 10.44 12.23
C MET A 374 -18.55 10.83 10.80
N VAL A 375 -17.40 11.51 10.64
CA VAL A 375 -17.00 12.12 9.37
C VAL A 375 -15.60 11.69 8.98
N ILE A 376 -15.39 11.34 7.71
CA ILE A 376 -14.07 11.09 7.14
C ILE A 376 -13.66 12.31 6.30
N ALA A 377 -12.50 12.87 6.61
CA ALA A 377 -11.84 13.89 5.81
C ALA A 377 -10.75 13.24 4.94
N THR A 378 -10.73 13.56 3.64
CA THR A 378 -9.59 13.27 2.76
C THR A 378 -8.83 14.56 2.54
N LEU A 379 -7.54 14.57 2.89
CA LEU A 379 -6.68 15.75 2.91
C LEU A 379 -5.44 15.52 2.05
N SER A 380 -4.93 16.56 1.41
CA SER A 380 -3.63 16.53 0.73
C SER A 380 -2.52 17.11 1.61
N LEU A 381 -1.27 16.76 1.32
CA LEU A 381 -0.11 17.27 2.05
C LEU A 381 0.11 18.77 1.79
N GLU A 382 -0.19 19.22 0.57
CA GLU A 382 -0.16 20.63 0.17
C GLU A 382 -1.22 21.43 0.94
N TRP A 383 -2.38 20.84 1.24
CA TRP A 383 -3.36 21.46 2.14
C TRP A 383 -2.81 21.56 3.56
N LEU A 384 -2.28 20.48 4.13
CA LEU A 384 -1.74 20.50 5.49
C LEU A 384 -0.65 21.57 5.67
N THR A 385 0.20 21.74 4.68
CA THR A 385 1.41 22.59 4.74
C THR A 385 1.27 23.96 4.07
N ASN A 386 0.08 24.31 3.56
CA ASN A 386 -0.15 25.49 2.70
C ASN A 386 0.78 25.55 1.46
N GLY A 387 1.05 24.39 0.86
CA GLY A 387 1.89 24.24 -0.33
C GLY A 387 3.40 24.21 -0.07
N ALA A 388 3.84 24.16 1.20
CA ALA A 388 5.26 24.06 1.53
C ALA A 388 5.84 22.64 1.39
N ASP A 389 4.98 21.62 1.30
CA ASP A 389 5.37 20.24 0.99
C ASP A 389 4.31 19.54 0.13
N HIS A 390 4.76 18.60 -0.69
CA HIS A 390 3.95 17.78 -1.59
C HIS A 390 4.37 16.31 -1.45
N TYR A 391 3.44 15.40 -1.71
CA TYR A 391 3.76 13.98 -1.66
C TYR A 391 4.55 13.54 -2.90
N GLU A 392 5.68 12.87 -2.68
CA GLU A 392 6.41 12.13 -3.70
C GLU A 392 6.38 10.65 -3.33
N ARG A 393 6.23 9.77 -4.33
CA ARG A 393 6.43 8.32 -4.14
C ARG A 393 7.89 8.05 -3.73
N ALA A 394 8.12 6.89 -3.10
CA ALA A 394 9.47 6.47 -2.75
C ALA A 394 10.34 6.31 -4.01
N LYS A 395 11.53 6.90 -4.00
CA LYS A 395 12.44 6.92 -5.15
C LYS A 395 13.55 5.89 -5.02
N LEU A 396 14.30 5.90 -3.92
CA LEU A 396 15.54 5.13 -3.81
C LEU A 396 15.66 4.45 -2.45
N LEU A 397 15.46 3.14 -2.42
CA LEU A 397 15.57 2.30 -1.24
C LEU A 397 16.94 1.60 -1.22
N GLN A 398 17.83 1.96 -0.29
CA GLN A 398 19.19 1.39 -0.18
C GLN A 398 19.40 0.69 1.16
N TRP A 399 19.37 -0.64 1.16
CA TRP A 399 19.23 -1.43 2.38
C TRP A 399 20.27 -2.57 2.41
N CYS A 400 20.84 -2.84 3.58
CA CYS A 400 21.79 -3.92 3.83
C CYS A 400 21.28 -4.91 4.88
N LEU A 401 21.12 -6.19 4.52
CA LEU A 401 20.77 -7.26 5.47
C LEU A 401 22.02 -7.61 6.27
N SER A 402 22.06 -7.18 7.53
CA SER A 402 23.17 -7.36 8.46
C SER A 402 22.66 -7.23 9.91
N GLU A 403 22.68 -8.31 10.69
CA GLU A 403 22.26 -8.34 12.10
C GLU A 403 23.22 -7.59 13.03
N SER A 404 24.51 -7.56 12.67
CA SER A 404 25.54 -6.76 13.34
C SER A 404 26.02 -5.60 12.47
N GLU A 405 26.89 -4.75 13.02
CA GLU A 405 27.68 -3.83 12.19
C GLU A 405 28.59 -4.64 11.24
N SER A 406 28.75 -4.16 10.01
CA SER A 406 29.59 -4.79 9.00
C SER A 406 30.08 -3.77 7.98
N ASP A 407 31.40 -3.74 7.74
CA ASP A 407 32.04 -2.91 6.71
C ASP A 407 31.73 -3.40 5.28
N GLN A 408 31.07 -4.56 5.13
CA GLN A 408 30.61 -5.08 3.85
C GLN A 408 29.30 -4.43 3.38
N CYS A 409 28.56 -3.77 4.26
CA CYS A 409 27.42 -2.95 3.86
C CYS A 409 27.91 -1.73 3.09
N PRO A 410 27.33 -1.41 1.91
CA PRO A 410 27.63 -0.17 1.21
C PRO A 410 27.33 1.06 2.09
N LYS A 411 28.10 2.13 1.89
CA LYS A 411 27.84 3.42 2.54
C LYS A 411 26.42 3.90 2.25
N ASP A 412 25.87 4.65 3.20
CA ASP A 412 24.54 5.27 3.12
C ASP A 412 23.36 4.27 3.02
N THR A 413 23.61 2.98 3.26
CA THR A 413 22.55 1.96 3.39
C THR A 413 21.95 1.90 4.80
N TYR A 414 20.65 1.63 4.88
CA TYR A 414 20.01 1.27 6.15
C TYR A 414 20.25 -0.21 6.46
N ARG A 415 20.71 -0.51 7.68
CA ARG A 415 20.91 -1.90 8.14
C ARG A 415 19.62 -2.47 8.73
N PHE A 416 19.31 -3.71 8.39
CA PHE A 416 18.12 -4.42 8.87
C PHE A 416 18.42 -5.91 9.09
N ASN A 417 17.58 -6.59 9.87
CA ASN A 417 17.66 -8.04 10.10
C ASN A 417 16.64 -8.81 9.25
N TYR A 418 16.78 -10.14 9.23
CA TYR A 418 15.92 -11.02 8.43
C TYR A 418 14.42 -10.79 8.66
N LYS A 419 13.98 -10.64 9.92
CA LYS A 419 12.55 -10.45 10.27
C LYS A 419 12.00 -9.14 9.69
N VAL A 420 12.83 -8.10 9.62
CA VAL A 420 12.47 -6.82 8.98
C VAL A 420 12.40 -6.94 7.45
N PHE A 421 13.24 -7.76 6.81
CA PHE A 421 13.07 -8.05 5.37
C PHE A 421 11.69 -8.65 5.11
N ASP A 422 11.42 -9.74 5.83
CA ASP A 422 10.23 -10.54 5.65
C ASP A 422 8.95 -9.74 5.88
N GLN A 423 8.93 -8.88 6.90
CA GLN A 423 7.69 -8.25 7.37
C GLN A 423 7.52 -6.78 6.94
N TYR A 424 8.59 -6.14 6.46
CA TYR A 424 8.53 -4.78 5.92
C TYR A 424 8.93 -4.71 4.45
N VAL A 425 10.09 -5.24 4.09
CA VAL A 425 10.68 -5.07 2.76
C VAL A 425 9.89 -5.83 1.69
N GLU A 426 9.47 -7.05 1.97
CA GLU A 426 8.56 -7.79 1.07
C GLU A 426 7.08 -7.36 1.20
N SER A 427 6.76 -6.38 2.05
CA SER A 427 5.37 -5.94 2.27
C SER A 427 4.88 -4.90 1.26
N TYR A 428 5.75 -4.37 0.38
CA TYR A 428 5.38 -3.44 -0.69
C TYR A 428 4.49 -4.13 -1.75
N HIS A 429 3.19 -4.09 -1.54
CA HIS A 429 2.20 -4.81 -2.37
C HIS A 429 1.41 -3.89 -3.32
N LEU A 430 1.29 -2.60 -3.02
CA LEU A 430 0.67 -1.59 -3.91
C LEU A 430 1.71 -0.87 -4.77
N VAL A 431 2.75 -0.33 -4.13
CA VAL A 431 3.77 0.51 -4.76
C VAL A 431 5.13 0.16 -4.16
N TYR A 432 6.08 -0.24 -5.01
CA TYR A 432 7.50 -0.28 -4.68
C TYR A 432 8.13 1.11 -4.84
N PRO A 433 9.27 1.36 -4.17
CA PRO A 433 10.19 2.43 -4.56
C PRO A 433 10.64 2.31 -6.03
N GLU A 434 10.88 3.44 -6.69
CA GLU A 434 11.30 3.49 -8.10
C GLU A 434 12.62 2.73 -8.37
N GLU A 435 13.59 2.85 -7.46
CA GLU A 435 14.84 2.11 -7.43
C GLU A 435 15.03 1.39 -6.09
N ILE A 436 15.40 0.11 -6.16
CA ILE A 436 15.72 -0.75 -5.02
C ILE A 436 17.18 -1.20 -5.14
N ARG A 437 17.96 -1.06 -4.07
CA ARG A 437 19.32 -1.60 -3.94
C ARG A 437 19.45 -2.37 -2.63
N TYR A 438 19.59 -3.70 -2.73
CA TYR A 438 19.82 -4.58 -1.57
C TYR A 438 21.20 -5.21 -1.61
N THR A 439 21.87 -5.23 -0.46
CA THR A 439 23.06 -6.06 -0.21
C THR A 439 22.77 -7.05 0.89
N PHE A 440 23.09 -8.33 0.66
CA PHE A 440 22.86 -9.43 1.60
C PHE A 440 24.20 -9.89 2.18
N VAL A 441 24.54 -9.34 3.35
CA VAL A 441 25.78 -9.65 4.09
C VAL A 441 25.60 -10.88 4.98
N ASP A 442 24.40 -11.13 5.49
CA ASP A 442 24.04 -12.35 6.19
C ASP A 442 23.37 -13.40 5.28
N LYS A 443 23.41 -14.66 5.73
CA LYS A 443 22.68 -15.76 5.11
C LYS A 443 21.19 -15.41 4.99
N PHE A 444 20.68 -15.51 3.76
CA PHE A 444 19.28 -15.25 3.47
C PHE A 444 18.56 -16.49 2.93
N ARG A 445 17.26 -16.38 2.68
CA ARG A 445 16.45 -17.44 2.03
C ARG A 445 16.19 -17.11 0.55
N ASP A 446 15.48 -18.01 -0.11
CA ASP A 446 14.90 -17.72 -1.42
C ASP A 446 13.74 -16.72 -1.27
N PHE A 447 13.55 -15.84 -2.25
CA PHE A 447 12.50 -14.82 -2.19
C PHE A 447 11.86 -14.55 -3.54
N THR A 448 10.87 -13.65 -3.53
CA THR A 448 10.03 -13.37 -4.69
C THR A 448 9.91 -11.87 -4.94
N ILE A 449 10.04 -11.46 -6.20
CA ILE A 449 9.78 -10.09 -6.66
C ILE A 449 8.46 -10.10 -7.42
N ASN A 450 7.48 -9.32 -6.98
CA ASN A 450 6.13 -9.33 -7.55
C ASN A 450 5.91 -8.15 -8.50
N LEU A 451 6.07 -8.41 -9.80
CA LEU A 451 5.95 -7.41 -10.86
C LEU A 451 4.56 -6.77 -11.01
N ASN A 452 3.52 -7.28 -10.32
CA ASN A 452 2.19 -6.67 -10.29
C ASN A 452 2.17 -5.32 -9.54
N ALA A 453 3.08 -5.09 -8.60
CA ALA A 453 3.13 -3.83 -7.86
C ALA A 453 3.68 -2.69 -8.74
N GLU A 454 3.12 -1.49 -8.57
CA GLU A 454 3.57 -0.29 -9.29
C GLU A 454 4.98 0.15 -8.82
N GLY A 455 5.59 1.10 -9.55
CA GLY A 455 6.74 1.86 -9.05
C GLY A 455 8.11 1.31 -9.45
N LEU A 456 8.43 0.04 -9.14
CA LEU A 456 9.80 -0.48 -9.36
C LEU A 456 10.21 -0.37 -10.84
N HIS A 457 11.17 0.51 -11.14
CA HIS A 457 11.83 0.67 -12.43
C HIS A 457 13.19 -0.03 -12.44
N LYS A 458 13.95 0.07 -11.34
CA LYS A 458 15.31 -0.47 -11.25
C LYS A 458 15.55 -1.27 -9.96
N GLY A 459 16.12 -2.45 -10.08
CA GLY A 459 16.51 -3.30 -8.95
C GLY A 459 17.98 -3.72 -9.04
N THR A 460 18.72 -3.61 -7.93
CA THR A 460 20.07 -4.15 -7.80
C THR A 460 20.13 -5.01 -6.54
N TYR A 461 20.44 -6.30 -6.71
CA TYR A 461 20.46 -7.29 -5.62
C TYR A 461 21.84 -7.95 -5.57
N ASN A 462 22.60 -7.68 -4.52
CA ASN A 462 23.97 -8.16 -4.36
C ASN A 462 24.08 -9.14 -3.17
N ASN A 463 24.40 -10.41 -3.42
CA ASN A 463 24.54 -11.42 -2.38
C ASN A 463 26.01 -11.79 -2.11
N LEU A 464 26.45 -11.60 -0.87
CA LEU A 464 27.82 -11.94 -0.45
C LEU A 464 27.94 -13.33 0.19
N ASN A 465 26.85 -14.10 0.24
CA ASN A 465 26.75 -15.41 0.88
C ASN A 465 26.68 -16.56 -0.13
N GLU A 466 26.35 -17.76 0.36
CA GLU A 466 25.87 -18.85 -0.50
C GLU A 466 24.72 -18.40 -1.41
N ARG A 467 24.68 -18.94 -2.63
CA ARG A 467 23.70 -18.55 -3.64
C ARG A 467 22.26 -18.87 -3.19
N LYS A 468 21.30 -18.03 -3.58
CA LYS A 468 19.86 -18.17 -3.28
C LYS A 468 19.03 -18.03 -4.54
N ALA A 469 17.81 -18.58 -4.51
CA ALA A 469 16.87 -18.44 -5.61
C ALA A 469 16.02 -17.16 -5.50
N VAL A 470 15.81 -16.48 -6.63
CA VAL A 470 14.87 -15.36 -6.74
C VAL A 470 13.83 -15.68 -7.81
N ASN A 471 12.57 -15.80 -7.41
CA ASN A 471 11.47 -15.98 -8.36
C ASN A 471 10.86 -14.62 -8.71
N ILE A 472 10.72 -14.34 -10.00
CA ILE A 472 10.03 -13.14 -10.49
C ILE A 472 8.61 -13.56 -10.88
N ILE A 473 7.60 -13.03 -10.19
CA ILE A 473 6.17 -13.35 -10.40
C ILE A 473 5.38 -12.11 -10.82
N GLY A 474 4.12 -12.28 -11.22
CA GLY A 474 3.26 -11.17 -11.61
C GLY A 474 3.65 -10.57 -12.97
N MET A 475 3.03 -9.46 -13.34
CA MET A 475 3.12 -8.87 -14.67
C MET A 475 2.96 -7.36 -14.61
N SER A 476 3.70 -6.64 -15.45
CA SER A 476 3.45 -5.24 -15.76
C SER A 476 3.97 -4.93 -17.15
N GLU A 477 3.35 -3.99 -17.83
CA GLU A 477 3.83 -3.40 -19.08
C GLU A 477 5.01 -2.44 -18.86
N LEU A 478 5.31 -2.10 -17.59
CA LEU A 478 6.43 -1.24 -17.22
C LEU A 478 7.76 -1.95 -17.51
N GLU A 479 8.59 -1.37 -18.40
CA GLU A 479 9.97 -1.82 -18.59
C GLU A 479 10.80 -1.61 -17.32
N ARG A 480 11.53 -2.65 -16.91
CA ARG A 480 12.37 -2.67 -15.70
C ARG A 480 13.81 -3.10 -16.01
N ASP A 481 14.75 -2.63 -15.21
CA ASP A 481 16.16 -3.04 -15.19
C ASP A 481 16.47 -3.74 -13.85
N LEU A 482 16.63 -5.06 -13.86
CA LEU A 482 16.86 -5.88 -12.67
C LEU A 482 18.22 -6.58 -12.77
N SER A 483 19.18 -6.14 -11.94
CA SER A 483 20.53 -6.71 -11.85
C SER A 483 20.70 -7.53 -10.58
N PHE A 484 21.23 -8.75 -10.72
CA PHE A 484 21.46 -9.70 -9.64
C PHE A 484 22.91 -10.18 -9.67
N THR A 485 23.60 -10.12 -8.53
CA THR A 485 24.94 -10.69 -8.35
C THR A 485 24.84 -11.83 -7.34
N ASN A 486 25.29 -13.03 -7.75
CA ASN A 486 25.31 -14.25 -6.93
C ASN A 486 23.90 -14.72 -6.47
N PHE A 487 22.99 -14.84 -7.44
CA PHE A 487 21.64 -15.42 -7.29
C PHE A 487 21.32 -16.40 -8.43
N ASP A 488 20.45 -17.37 -8.17
CA ASP A 488 19.76 -18.14 -9.22
C ASP A 488 18.38 -17.52 -9.46
N VAL A 489 18.24 -16.72 -10.50
CA VAL A 489 17.01 -15.99 -10.83
C VAL A 489 16.14 -16.83 -11.75
N ALA A 490 14.82 -16.83 -11.53
CA ALA A 490 13.86 -17.48 -12.41
C ALA A 490 12.70 -16.55 -12.77
N ILE A 491 12.40 -16.49 -14.07
CA ILE A 491 11.42 -15.59 -14.69
C ILE A 491 10.76 -16.31 -15.86
N SER A 492 9.50 -16.05 -16.18
CA SER A 492 8.86 -16.56 -17.41
C SER A 492 9.24 -15.73 -18.64
N LEU A 493 9.15 -16.33 -19.83
CA LEU A 493 9.27 -15.63 -21.11
C LEU A 493 8.39 -14.38 -21.16
N LYS A 494 7.11 -14.51 -20.77
CA LYS A 494 6.16 -13.39 -20.84
C LYS A 494 6.56 -12.21 -19.95
N GLN A 495 7.28 -12.45 -18.86
CA GLN A 495 7.78 -11.38 -17.99
C GLN A 495 9.10 -10.77 -18.50
N ILE A 496 10.05 -11.59 -18.96
CA ILE A 496 11.35 -11.08 -19.40
C ILE A 496 11.23 -10.19 -20.66
N MET A 497 10.21 -10.39 -21.50
CA MET A 497 9.92 -9.48 -22.62
C MET A 497 9.66 -8.02 -22.19
N HIS A 498 9.28 -7.79 -20.92
CA HIS A 498 9.05 -6.47 -20.31
C HIS A 498 10.06 -6.16 -19.18
N ALA A 499 11.13 -6.95 -19.02
CA ALA A 499 12.14 -6.71 -17.99
C ALA A 499 13.54 -7.09 -18.49
N GLY A 500 14.46 -6.12 -18.51
CA GLY A 500 15.88 -6.41 -18.56
C GLY A 500 16.29 -7.13 -17.27
N VAL A 501 16.79 -8.35 -17.38
CA VAL A 501 17.30 -9.14 -16.26
C VAL A 501 18.76 -9.48 -16.54
N ASN A 502 19.66 -8.97 -15.70
CA ASN A 502 21.09 -9.24 -15.74
C ASN A 502 21.47 -10.08 -14.52
N VAL A 503 22.20 -11.19 -14.73
CA VAL A 503 22.62 -12.11 -13.66
C VAL A 503 24.12 -12.37 -13.76
N GLU A 504 24.86 -11.92 -12.76
CA GLU A 504 26.30 -12.11 -12.65
C GLU A 504 26.62 -13.20 -11.60
N ASN A 505 27.54 -14.12 -11.92
CA ASN A 505 27.93 -15.24 -11.05
C ASN A 505 26.72 -16.06 -10.55
N GLY A 506 25.77 -16.32 -11.45
CA GLY A 506 24.46 -16.86 -11.13
C GLY A 506 23.83 -17.63 -12.29
N MET A 507 22.65 -18.19 -12.04
CA MET A 507 21.84 -18.84 -13.07
C MET A 507 20.63 -17.97 -13.42
N LEU A 508 20.29 -17.82 -14.70
CA LEU A 508 19.04 -17.22 -15.15
C LEU A 508 18.17 -18.29 -15.79
N THR A 509 17.05 -18.64 -15.16
CA THR A 509 16.07 -19.60 -15.68
C THR A 509 14.91 -18.88 -16.33
N ILE A 510 14.74 -19.06 -17.64
CA ILE A 510 13.63 -18.49 -18.44
C ILE A 510 12.60 -19.61 -18.67
N ARG A 511 11.44 -19.49 -18.02
CA ARG A 511 10.35 -20.48 -18.04
C ARG A 511 9.34 -20.24 -19.16
N ASP A 512 8.52 -21.25 -19.42
CA ASP A 512 7.35 -21.17 -20.30
C ASP A 512 7.69 -20.81 -21.75
N VAL A 513 8.85 -21.27 -22.25
CA VAL A 513 9.32 -20.96 -23.60
C VAL A 513 8.73 -21.92 -24.62
N ALA A 514 8.03 -21.39 -25.63
CA ALA A 514 7.44 -22.17 -26.72
C ALA A 514 7.14 -21.29 -27.94
N GLY A 515 7.11 -21.89 -29.13
CA GLY A 515 6.56 -21.31 -30.35
C GLY A 515 7.36 -20.15 -30.94
N LEU A 516 8.68 -20.11 -30.74
CA LEU A 516 9.53 -18.98 -31.13
C LEU A 516 10.92 -19.42 -31.62
N ALA A 517 11.61 -18.49 -32.28
CA ALA A 517 13.02 -18.62 -32.63
C ALA A 517 13.91 -17.89 -31.60
N ILE A 518 14.97 -18.58 -31.17
CA ILE A 518 16.00 -18.11 -30.26
C ILE A 518 17.28 -17.87 -31.07
N TYR A 519 17.95 -16.73 -30.88
CA TYR A 519 19.28 -16.51 -31.42
C TYR A 519 20.29 -16.44 -30.28
N TYR A 520 21.36 -17.22 -30.36
CA TYR A 520 22.39 -17.38 -29.33
C TYR A 520 23.75 -16.89 -29.85
N GLY A 521 24.44 -16.05 -29.07
CA GLY A 521 25.79 -15.55 -29.34
C GLY A 521 26.61 -15.49 -28.06
N ALA A 522 27.88 -15.09 -28.14
CA ALA A 522 28.82 -15.16 -27.02
C ALA A 522 28.42 -14.30 -25.81
N ASN A 523 27.72 -13.18 -26.04
CA ASN A 523 27.33 -12.20 -25.02
C ASN A 523 25.88 -11.69 -25.16
N GLU A 524 25.06 -12.35 -25.98
CA GLU A 524 23.69 -11.92 -26.27
C GLU A 524 22.77 -13.13 -26.52
N LEU A 525 21.54 -13.03 -26.04
CA LEU A 525 20.43 -13.92 -26.36
C LEU A 525 19.30 -13.08 -26.98
N GLN A 526 18.71 -13.50 -28.10
CA GLN A 526 17.54 -12.83 -28.69
C GLN A 526 16.35 -13.78 -28.79
N PHE A 527 15.15 -13.27 -28.50
CA PHE A 527 13.89 -13.95 -28.79
C PHE A 527 13.16 -13.24 -29.94
N LEU A 528 12.72 -14.01 -30.94
CA LEU A 528 11.84 -13.54 -32.01
C LEU A 528 10.40 -13.93 -31.68
N VAL A 529 9.66 -13.00 -31.08
CA VAL A 529 8.25 -13.20 -30.67
C VAL A 529 7.35 -12.40 -31.59
N ALA A 530 6.41 -13.08 -32.27
CA ALA A 530 5.46 -12.46 -33.22
C ALA A 530 6.10 -11.52 -34.26
N GLY A 531 7.32 -11.85 -34.73
CA GLY A 531 8.07 -11.05 -35.71
C GLY A 531 8.92 -9.91 -35.12
N VAL A 532 8.86 -9.67 -33.80
CA VAL A 532 9.68 -8.68 -33.10
C VAL A 532 10.86 -9.38 -32.43
N LYS A 533 12.09 -8.92 -32.70
CA LYS A 533 13.29 -9.34 -31.97
C LYS A 533 13.43 -8.53 -30.69
N LYS A 534 13.60 -9.21 -29.54
CA LYS A 534 14.02 -8.60 -28.27
C LYS A 534 15.37 -9.19 -27.87
N SER A 535 16.35 -8.31 -27.68
CA SER A 535 17.73 -8.65 -27.31
C SER A 535 17.96 -8.56 -25.82
N PHE A 536 18.73 -9.50 -25.28
CA PHE A 536 19.11 -9.57 -23.87
C PHE A 536 20.63 -9.75 -23.78
N PRO A 537 21.39 -8.74 -23.31
CA PRO A 537 22.82 -8.88 -23.09
C PRO A 537 23.07 -9.86 -21.93
N MET A 538 24.08 -10.72 -22.07
CA MET A 538 24.42 -11.76 -21.10
C MET A 538 25.91 -11.66 -20.72
N PRO A 539 26.26 -11.54 -19.43
CA PRO A 539 27.65 -11.61 -19.00
C PRO A 539 28.16 -13.05 -19.12
N SER A 540 29.44 -13.22 -19.49
CA SER A 540 30.08 -14.54 -19.63
C SER A 540 30.06 -15.40 -18.36
N THR A 541 29.86 -14.79 -17.19
CA THR A 541 29.76 -15.48 -15.89
C THR A 541 28.37 -16.06 -15.61
N ALA A 542 27.40 -15.90 -16.50
CA ALA A 542 26.05 -16.44 -16.36
C ALA A 542 25.92 -17.89 -16.86
N LYS A 543 25.08 -18.68 -16.18
CA LYS A 543 24.44 -19.89 -16.74
C LYS A 543 22.99 -19.56 -17.08
N VAL A 544 22.61 -19.54 -18.35
CA VAL A 544 21.22 -19.37 -18.76
C VAL A 544 20.58 -20.74 -18.94
N VAL A 545 19.39 -20.95 -18.38
CA VAL A 545 18.56 -22.15 -18.58
C VAL A 545 17.26 -21.71 -19.23
N ILE A 546 16.91 -22.33 -20.35
CA ILE A 546 15.64 -22.11 -21.05
C ILE A 546 14.78 -23.34 -20.81
N GLU A 547 13.69 -23.19 -20.06
CA GLU A 547 12.72 -24.26 -19.81
C GLU A 547 11.61 -24.23 -20.86
N VAL A 548 11.71 -25.17 -21.78
CA VAL A 548 10.91 -25.29 -22.99
C VAL A 548 9.67 -26.13 -22.72
N VAL A 549 8.51 -25.61 -23.12
CA VAL A 549 7.18 -26.26 -22.94
C VAL A 549 6.45 -26.52 -24.25
N GLY A 550 7.06 -26.21 -25.40
CA GLY A 550 6.57 -26.45 -26.75
C GLY A 550 7.63 -26.13 -27.79
N ASP A 551 7.36 -26.41 -29.07
CA ASP A 551 8.38 -26.39 -30.13
C ASP A 551 9.16 -25.06 -30.24
N ILE A 552 10.47 -25.14 -30.45
CA ILE A 552 11.36 -23.97 -30.64
C ILE A 552 12.40 -24.20 -31.75
N GLU A 553 12.90 -23.09 -32.31
CA GLU A 553 14.04 -23.09 -33.22
C GLU A 553 15.20 -22.29 -32.59
N ILE A 554 16.44 -22.75 -32.75
CA ILE A 554 17.63 -22.11 -32.19
C ILE A 554 18.64 -21.86 -33.33
N PHE A 555 19.12 -20.63 -33.40
CA PHE A 555 20.04 -20.12 -34.42
C PHE A 555 21.28 -19.49 -33.75
N PRO A 556 22.46 -19.52 -34.38
CA PRO A 556 23.61 -18.75 -33.93
C PRO A 556 23.50 -17.29 -34.39
N LEU A 557 24.06 -16.36 -33.61
CA LEU A 557 24.19 -14.95 -33.99
C LEU A 557 25.40 -14.77 -34.92
N THR A 558 25.15 -14.27 -36.14
CA THR A 558 26.18 -14.14 -37.19
C THR A 558 26.80 -12.75 -37.32
N GLU A 559 26.23 -11.73 -36.68
CA GLU A 559 26.74 -10.34 -36.67
C GLU A 559 27.16 -9.92 -35.25
N GLU A 560 28.25 -10.51 -34.74
CA GLU A 560 28.82 -10.06 -33.45
C GLU A 560 29.67 -8.78 -33.60
N PRO A 561 29.55 -7.80 -32.68
CA PRO A 561 30.47 -6.67 -32.61
C PRO A 561 31.93 -7.14 -32.42
N ALA A 562 32.89 -6.46 -33.03
CA ALA A 562 34.31 -6.86 -33.00
C ALA A 562 34.93 -6.94 -31.58
N SER A 563 34.28 -6.36 -30.56
CA SER A 563 34.64 -6.49 -29.15
C SER A 563 34.23 -7.82 -28.50
N ALA A 564 33.25 -8.55 -29.04
CA ALA A 564 32.80 -9.84 -28.50
C ALA A 564 33.87 -10.94 -28.69
N LYS A 565 34.52 -10.97 -29.86
CA LYS A 565 35.59 -11.92 -30.20
C LYS A 565 36.85 -11.82 -29.33
N LEU A 566 36.98 -10.79 -28.48
CA LEU A 566 38.12 -10.58 -27.58
C LEU A 566 37.95 -11.22 -26.19
N LEU A 567 36.78 -11.80 -25.87
CA LEU A 567 36.47 -12.30 -24.52
C LEU A 567 36.47 -13.84 -24.37
N SER A 568 36.53 -14.59 -25.49
CA SER A 568 36.74 -16.06 -25.63
C SER A 568 36.32 -16.97 -24.47
N SER A 569 35.17 -16.70 -23.87
CA SER A 569 34.39 -17.56 -22.99
C SER A 569 32.99 -16.95 -22.94
N GLY A 570 32.07 -17.47 -23.76
CA GLY A 570 30.68 -17.01 -23.76
C GLY A 570 29.91 -17.53 -22.53
N PHE A 571 28.70 -17.02 -22.32
CA PHE A 571 27.81 -17.54 -21.28
C PHE A 571 27.31 -18.95 -21.65
N ARG A 572 27.10 -19.82 -20.64
CA ARG A 572 26.61 -21.18 -20.89
C ARG A 572 25.10 -21.19 -21.08
N LEU A 573 24.62 -21.80 -22.17
CA LEU A 573 23.19 -21.97 -22.43
C LEU A 573 22.77 -23.43 -22.21
N VAL A 574 21.79 -23.65 -21.34
CA VAL A 574 21.10 -24.94 -21.20
C VAL A 574 19.71 -24.86 -21.79
N VAL A 575 19.34 -25.82 -22.63
CA VAL A 575 17.97 -26.00 -23.09
C VAL A 575 17.39 -27.21 -22.37
N ARG A 576 16.43 -26.96 -21.47
CA ARG A 576 15.72 -27.99 -20.70
C ARG A 576 14.31 -28.17 -21.22
N THR A 577 13.84 -29.40 -21.40
CA THR A 577 12.41 -29.64 -21.68
C THR A 577 11.62 -29.92 -20.41
N ASN A 578 10.55 -29.17 -20.20
CA ASN A 578 9.63 -29.33 -19.06
C ASN A 578 8.21 -29.77 -19.51
N ALA A 579 8.08 -30.20 -20.77
CA ALA A 579 6.89 -30.80 -21.37
C ALA A 579 7.28 -31.97 -22.28
N LYS A 580 6.34 -32.88 -22.55
CA LYS A 580 6.55 -34.04 -23.41
C LYS A 580 6.30 -33.73 -24.88
N ASN A 581 6.95 -34.48 -25.77
CA ASN A 581 6.81 -34.36 -27.23
C ASN A 581 7.19 -32.98 -27.78
N VAL A 582 8.19 -32.33 -27.18
CA VAL A 582 8.73 -31.04 -27.63
C VAL A 582 9.69 -31.25 -28.80
N THR A 583 9.63 -30.40 -29.81
CA THR A 583 10.59 -30.35 -30.92
C THR A 583 11.57 -29.19 -30.73
N ILE A 584 12.87 -29.47 -30.73
CA ILE A 584 13.93 -28.45 -30.73
C ILE A 584 14.65 -28.53 -32.07
N LYS A 585 14.85 -27.39 -32.76
CA LYS A 585 15.49 -27.36 -34.09
C LYS A 585 16.70 -26.44 -34.10
N PHE A 586 17.90 -27.01 -34.29
CA PHE A 586 19.13 -26.26 -34.51
C PHE A 586 19.28 -25.91 -36.00
N LYS A 587 19.32 -24.60 -36.29
CA LYS A 587 19.34 -24.05 -37.66
C LYS A 587 20.45 -23.01 -37.82
N GLY A 588 20.80 -22.69 -39.06
CA GLY A 588 21.96 -21.85 -39.38
C GLY A 588 23.28 -22.62 -39.38
N ASN A 589 24.39 -21.88 -39.44
CA ASN A 589 25.75 -22.43 -39.49
C ASN A 589 26.40 -22.26 -38.12
N TRP A 590 26.66 -23.36 -37.42
CA TRP A 590 27.24 -23.35 -36.07
C TRP A 590 28.76 -23.51 -36.10
N GLU A 591 29.44 -22.82 -35.19
CA GLU A 591 30.86 -23.04 -34.90
C GLU A 591 31.04 -23.87 -33.62
N LYS A 592 32.12 -24.65 -33.54
CA LYS A 592 32.29 -25.65 -32.46
C LYS A 592 32.33 -25.03 -31.06
N ASP A 593 32.98 -23.88 -30.92
CA ASP A 593 33.09 -23.13 -29.66
C ASP A 593 31.74 -22.60 -29.16
N GLN A 594 30.81 -22.31 -30.07
CA GLN A 594 29.41 -21.99 -29.73
C GLN A 594 28.68 -23.22 -29.17
N VAL A 595 28.92 -24.41 -29.75
CA VAL A 595 28.26 -25.66 -29.33
C VAL A 595 28.86 -26.21 -28.03
N ASP A 596 30.17 -26.07 -27.80
CA ASP A 596 30.83 -26.46 -26.54
C ASP A 596 30.29 -25.70 -25.30
N LEU A 597 29.61 -24.55 -25.51
CA LEU A 597 28.93 -23.74 -24.49
C LEU A 597 27.41 -24.03 -24.37
N LEU A 598 26.88 -24.95 -25.18
CA LEU A 598 25.48 -25.38 -25.16
C LEU A 598 25.32 -26.73 -24.45
N GLU A 599 24.24 -26.88 -23.67
CA GLU A 599 23.92 -28.07 -22.87
C GLU A 599 22.45 -28.45 -23.12
N LEU A 600 22.17 -29.72 -23.43
CA LEU A 600 20.80 -30.23 -23.60
C LEU A 600 20.41 -31.08 -22.38
N ASP A 601 19.36 -30.65 -21.67
CA ASP A 601 18.78 -31.30 -20.49
C ASP A 601 17.35 -31.76 -20.85
N VAL A 602 17.28 -32.75 -21.75
CA VAL A 602 16.04 -33.11 -22.46
C VAL A 602 15.62 -34.57 -22.20
N ASP A 603 14.31 -34.82 -22.19
CA ASP A 603 13.77 -36.17 -21.97
C ASP A 603 13.66 -37.00 -23.28
N ASN A 604 13.47 -38.32 -23.14
CA ASN A 604 13.38 -39.24 -24.28
C ASN A 604 12.16 -39.03 -25.19
N SER A 605 11.24 -38.12 -24.87
CA SER A 605 10.12 -37.72 -25.74
C SER A 605 10.42 -36.46 -26.54
N THR A 606 11.49 -35.74 -26.22
CA THR A 606 11.96 -34.57 -26.97
C THR A 606 12.64 -35.01 -28.25
N THR A 607 12.23 -34.40 -29.37
CA THR A 607 12.86 -34.63 -30.68
C THR A 607 13.76 -33.46 -31.02
N VAL A 608 15.07 -33.71 -31.12
CA VAL A 608 16.06 -32.69 -31.51
C VAL A 608 16.39 -32.87 -32.99
N TYR A 609 16.18 -31.83 -33.79
CA TYR A 609 16.60 -31.77 -35.19
C TYR A 609 17.78 -30.83 -35.38
N VAL A 610 18.60 -31.10 -36.40
CA VAL A 610 19.72 -30.26 -36.81
C VAL A 610 19.70 -30.05 -38.33
N GLN A 611 19.98 -28.81 -38.78
CA GLN A 611 20.11 -28.47 -40.21
C GLN A 611 21.36 -29.14 -40.82
N GLU A 612 21.23 -29.60 -42.07
CA GLU A 612 22.32 -30.15 -42.91
C GLU A 612 23.61 -29.32 -42.80
N GLY A 613 24.72 -30.00 -42.51
CA GLY A 613 26.06 -29.42 -42.34
C GLY A 613 26.51 -29.20 -40.90
N ASN A 614 25.68 -29.46 -39.89
CA ASN A 614 26.05 -29.36 -38.47
C ASN A 614 25.98 -30.73 -37.72
N GLU A 615 25.86 -31.85 -38.43
CA GLU A 615 25.66 -33.19 -37.83
C GLU A 615 26.81 -33.60 -36.91
N ASP A 616 28.06 -33.33 -37.31
CA ASP A 616 29.26 -33.60 -36.51
C ASP A 616 29.34 -32.77 -35.21
N LEU A 617 28.57 -31.68 -35.12
CA LEU A 617 28.50 -30.81 -33.92
C LEU A 617 27.40 -31.25 -32.95
N PHE A 618 26.33 -31.89 -33.45
CA PHE A 618 25.18 -32.34 -32.67
C PHE A 618 24.94 -33.84 -32.87
N PRO A 619 25.81 -34.73 -32.35
CA PRO A 619 25.82 -36.16 -32.68
C PRO A 619 24.56 -36.93 -32.24
N ASP A 620 23.82 -36.41 -31.26
CA ASP A 620 22.57 -36.99 -30.76
C ASP A 620 21.30 -36.41 -31.46
N ALA A 621 21.46 -35.48 -32.40
CA ALA A 621 20.36 -34.85 -33.12
C ALA A 621 20.04 -35.55 -34.46
N ILE A 622 18.77 -35.44 -34.88
CA ILE A 622 18.28 -36.01 -36.13
C ILE A 622 18.48 -34.97 -37.26
N PRO A 623 19.11 -35.30 -38.40
CA PRO A 623 19.14 -34.38 -39.55
C PRO A 623 17.73 -34.00 -39.99
N GLU A 624 17.45 -32.69 -40.10
CA GLU A 624 16.13 -32.20 -40.51
C GLU A 624 15.85 -32.66 -41.96
N PRO A 625 14.74 -33.36 -42.23
CA PRO A 625 14.50 -33.93 -43.56
C PRO A 625 14.41 -32.82 -44.61
N LEU A 626 15.20 -32.94 -45.69
CA LEU A 626 15.21 -32.01 -46.81
C LEU A 626 13.78 -31.63 -47.20
N ALA A 627 13.48 -30.34 -47.16
CA ALA A 627 12.17 -29.81 -47.52
C ALA A 627 11.85 -30.19 -48.97
N THR A 628 11.03 -31.24 -49.15
CA THR A 628 10.56 -31.65 -50.47
C THR A 628 9.77 -30.50 -51.09
N ALA A 629 10.35 -29.86 -52.10
CA ALA A 629 9.74 -28.75 -52.80
C ALA A 629 8.45 -29.21 -53.49
N THR A 630 7.32 -29.04 -52.81
CA THR A 630 5.99 -29.25 -53.40
C THR A 630 5.71 -28.14 -54.40
N LEU A 631 6.03 -28.40 -55.67
CA LEU A 631 5.60 -27.59 -56.80
C LEU A 631 4.06 -27.45 -56.76
N PRO A 632 3.50 -26.24 -56.93
CA PRO A 632 2.06 -26.08 -57.06
C PRO A 632 1.57 -26.77 -58.35
N PRO A 633 0.40 -27.43 -58.33
CA PRO A 633 -0.13 -28.09 -59.52
C PRO A 633 -0.46 -27.05 -60.61
N PRO A 634 -0.33 -27.41 -61.90
CA PRO A 634 -0.50 -26.46 -63.00
C PRO A 634 -1.94 -25.97 -63.13
N SER A 635 -2.10 -24.68 -63.42
CA SER A 635 -3.42 -24.06 -63.62
C SER A 635 -4.05 -24.53 -64.94
N ALA A 636 -5.22 -25.17 -64.84
CA ALA A 636 -6.06 -25.45 -66.00
C ALA A 636 -6.85 -24.19 -66.41
N SER A 637 -6.66 -23.74 -67.64
CA SER A 637 -7.37 -22.59 -68.22
C SER A 637 -8.71 -23.02 -68.80
N ILE A 638 -9.78 -22.25 -68.52
CA ILE A 638 -11.04 -22.29 -69.28
C ILE A 638 -11.48 -20.86 -69.56
N LEU A 639 -11.69 -20.55 -70.85
CA LEU A 639 -12.19 -19.26 -71.36
C LEU A 639 -13.74 -19.30 -71.52
N PRO A 640 -14.42 -18.14 -71.67
CA PRO A 640 -15.82 -17.97 -71.24
C PRO A 640 -16.85 -17.78 -72.38
N ALA A 641 -18.09 -17.46 -71.97
CA ALA A 641 -19.24 -16.86 -72.70
C ALA A 641 -20.46 -17.80 -72.93
N PRO A 642 -21.70 -17.29 -73.14
CA PRO A 642 -22.09 -15.88 -73.32
C PRO A 642 -23.22 -15.36 -72.37
N SER A 643 -23.49 -14.06 -72.49
CA SER A 643 -24.53 -13.32 -71.74
C SER A 643 -25.91 -13.34 -72.41
N THR A 644 -26.96 -13.00 -71.66
CA THR A 644 -28.10 -12.20 -72.16
C THR A 644 -28.56 -11.18 -71.08
N VAL A 645 -29.25 -10.13 -71.53
CA VAL A 645 -29.33 -8.78 -70.95
C VAL A 645 -30.69 -8.50 -70.24
N PRO A 646 -30.77 -7.52 -69.28
CA PRO A 646 -31.96 -7.24 -68.46
C PRO A 646 -32.89 -6.18 -69.12
N PRO A 647 -33.84 -5.52 -68.41
CA PRO A 647 -33.54 -4.30 -67.59
C PRO A 647 -34.44 -4.19 -66.33
N LYS A 648 -34.45 -3.20 -65.42
CA LYS A 648 -33.89 -1.82 -65.21
C LYS A 648 -33.40 -1.75 -63.73
N GLY A 649 -32.81 -0.72 -63.12
CA GLY A 649 -32.44 0.68 -63.45
C GLY A 649 -32.96 1.67 -62.37
N PRO A 650 -32.37 2.86 -62.11
CA PRO A 650 -31.08 3.40 -62.54
C PRO A 650 -30.11 3.73 -61.37
N ALA A 651 -28.83 3.93 -61.69
CA ALA A 651 -27.78 4.34 -60.74
C ALA A 651 -27.64 5.87 -60.62
N LYS A 652 -26.95 6.34 -59.56
CA LYS A 652 -26.11 7.54 -59.61
C LYS A 652 -24.78 7.29 -58.90
N ILE A 653 -23.72 7.88 -59.45
CA ILE A 653 -22.32 7.67 -59.12
C ILE A 653 -21.67 9.02 -58.77
N LEU A 654 -20.82 8.99 -57.73
CA LEU A 654 -19.78 9.96 -57.35
C LEU A 654 -20.13 11.45 -57.08
N ILE A 655 -19.14 12.10 -56.44
CA ILE A 655 -19.00 13.53 -56.14
C ILE A 655 -19.89 14.09 -55.02
N SER A 656 -19.32 14.17 -53.79
CA SER A 656 -19.12 15.45 -53.08
C SER A 656 -18.52 15.27 -51.68
N TYR A 657 -17.23 15.58 -51.51
CA TYR A 657 -16.57 15.67 -50.20
C TYR A 657 -16.86 17.03 -49.50
N ALA A 658 -18.07 17.58 -49.69
CA ALA A 658 -18.36 19.00 -49.46
C ALA A 658 -19.67 19.30 -48.68
N ILE A 659 -20.47 18.29 -48.30
CA ILE A 659 -21.76 18.51 -47.62
C ILE A 659 -21.83 17.72 -46.29
N LEU A 660 -20.79 17.86 -45.46
CA LEU A 660 -20.85 17.53 -44.03
C LEU A 660 -20.28 18.62 -43.11
N MET A 661 -19.99 19.81 -43.66
CA MET A 661 -19.52 20.99 -42.89
C MET A 661 -20.51 22.18 -42.91
N LEU A 662 -21.81 21.94 -43.15
CA LEU A 662 -22.83 23.00 -43.22
C LEU A 662 -24.05 22.84 -42.30
N CYS A 663 -24.09 21.81 -41.44
CA CYS A 663 -25.15 21.66 -40.43
C CYS A 663 -24.67 21.77 -38.97
N GLY A 664 -23.36 21.83 -38.71
CA GLY A 664 -22.79 22.10 -37.38
C GLY A 664 -22.75 23.59 -36.99
N GLY A 665 -22.87 24.51 -37.96
CA GLY A 665 -22.65 25.95 -37.74
C GLY A 665 -23.82 26.73 -37.15
N LEU A 666 -25.05 26.22 -37.24
CA LEU A 666 -26.27 26.99 -36.94
C LEU A 666 -26.77 26.86 -35.49
N VAL A 667 -26.32 25.85 -34.74
CA VAL A 667 -26.71 25.65 -33.33
C VAL A 667 -25.80 26.41 -32.36
N VAL A 668 -24.51 26.58 -32.70
CA VAL A 668 -23.54 27.30 -31.85
C VAL A 668 -23.70 28.83 -31.95
N GLY A 669 -24.08 29.35 -33.12
CA GLY A 669 -24.27 30.79 -33.34
C GLY A 669 -25.42 31.40 -32.53
N LEU A 670 -26.51 30.65 -32.31
CA LEU A 670 -27.69 31.14 -31.58
C LEU A 670 -27.47 31.25 -30.06
N PHE A 671 -26.65 30.38 -29.46
CA PHE A 671 -26.34 30.46 -28.03
C PHE A 671 -25.39 31.62 -27.68
N ILE A 672 -24.41 31.93 -28.54
CA ILE A 672 -23.47 33.03 -28.30
C ILE A 672 -24.14 34.40 -28.49
N GLY A 673 -25.08 34.51 -29.43
CA GLY A 673 -25.85 35.75 -29.65
C GLY A 673 -26.69 36.18 -28.44
N PHE A 674 -27.32 35.24 -27.74
CA PHE A 674 -28.16 35.55 -26.58
C PHE A 674 -27.36 36.09 -25.37
N VAL A 675 -26.16 35.56 -25.14
CA VAL A 675 -25.30 35.99 -24.02
C VAL A 675 -24.78 37.41 -24.23
N ILE A 676 -24.37 37.76 -25.46
CA ILE A 676 -23.81 39.09 -25.75
C ILE A 676 -24.87 40.20 -25.65
N VAL A 677 -26.11 39.93 -26.08
CA VAL A 677 -27.22 40.91 -25.94
C VAL A 677 -27.61 41.12 -24.48
N TYR A 678 -27.60 40.06 -23.65
CA TYR A 678 -27.91 40.15 -22.22
C TYR A 678 -26.90 41.02 -21.45
N PHE A 679 -25.60 40.92 -21.75
CA PHE A 679 -24.57 41.75 -21.13
C PHE A 679 -24.45 43.16 -21.72
N ALA A 680 -24.87 43.40 -22.96
CA ALA A 680 -24.94 44.74 -23.54
C ALA A 680 -26.11 45.57 -22.96
N TYR A 681 -27.26 44.96 -22.72
CA TYR A 681 -28.46 45.66 -22.25
C TYR A 681 -28.37 46.13 -20.79
N ARG A 682 -27.55 45.48 -19.95
CA ARG A 682 -27.38 45.85 -18.53
C ARG A 682 -26.28 46.89 -18.24
N ARG A 683 -25.63 47.46 -19.26
CA ARG A 683 -24.48 48.38 -19.08
C ARG A 683 -24.82 49.87 -19.29
N LYS A 684 -26.10 50.26 -19.25
CA LYS A 684 -26.53 51.64 -19.54
C LYS A 684 -27.39 52.35 -18.47
N GLU A 685 -27.64 51.72 -17.32
CA GLU A 685 -28.28 52.39 -16.18
C GLU A 685 -27.55 52.06 -14.86
N ASN A 686 -26.91 53.10 -14.30
CA ASN A 686 -26.68 53.38 -12.86
C ASN A 686 -25.37 54.16 -12.66
N THR A 687 -25.44 55.46 -12.93
CA THR A 687 -24.62 56.47 -12.25
C THR A 687 -25.21 56.74 -10.86
N ILE A 688 -24.38 56.78 -9.80
CA ILE A 688 -24.45 57.72 -8.65
C ILE A 688 -23.24 57.48 -7.70
N HIS A 689 -22.98 58.48 -6.84
CA HIS A 689 -21.74 58.79 -6.15
C HIS A 689 -21.36 57.93 -4.91
N PRO A 690 -20.11 58.04 -4.40
CA PRO A 690 -19.62 57.32 -3.23
C PRO A 690 -19.70 58.14 -1.93
N SER A 691 -20.59 57.76 -1.03
CA SER A 691 -20.48 57.98 0.43
C SER A 691 -21.60 57.23 1.15
N ASP A 692 -21.26 56.21 1.96
CA ASP A 692 -21.61 56.18 3.39
C ASP A 692 -21.24 54.85 4.06
N ASN A 693 -20.92 54.95 5.36
CA ASN A 693 -20.54 53.84 6.22
C ASN A 693 -21.77 53.05 6.69
N GLY A 694 -21.64 51.74 6.88
CA GLY A 694 -22.72 50.93 7.47
C GLY A 694 -22.25 49.53 7.88
N ILE A 695 -22.53 49.15 9.13
CA ILE A 695 -22.12 47.87 9.74
C ILE A 695 -23.29 46.86 9.64
N ILE A 696 -22.98 45.58 9.89
CA ILE A 696 -23.87 44.47 10.25
C ILE A 696 -24.44 43.69 9.07
N PHE A 697 -24.02 42.43 8.96
CA PHE A 697 -24.86 41.35 8.43
C PHE A 697 -25.20 40.39 9.55
N GLN A 698 -26.49 40.34 9.89
CA GLN A 698 -27.09 39.38 10.79
C GLN A 698 -27.56 38.15 10.00
N SER A 699 -27.67 37.02 10.68
CA SER A 699 -28.09 35.72 10.11
C SER A 699 -29.40 35.77 9.33
N PHE A 700 -29.50 34.96 8.27
CA PHE A 700 -30.78 34.42 7.81
C PHE A 700 -30.77 32.89 7.85
N ASN A 701 -31.82 32.36 8.46
CA ASN A 701 -32.18 30.95 8.48
C ASN A 701 -33.37 30.75 7.52
N ASP A 702 -33.74 29.48 7.33
CA ASP A 702 -35.03 28.97 6.84
C ASP A 702 -35.33 28.86 5.33
N THR A 703 -36.00 27.75 5.01
CA THR A 703 -36.64 27.32 3.74
C THR A 703 -35.69 27.01 2.56
N PHE A 704 -35.62 25.78 2.02
CA PHE A 704 -36.45 24.56 2.15
C PHE A 704 -35.59 23.29 2.31
#